data_AF-A0A925LR52-F1
#
_entry.id   AF-A0A925LR52-F1
#
_cell.length_a   1.000
_cell.length_b   1.000
_cell.length_c   1.000
_cell.angle_alpha   90.00
_cell.angle_beta   90.00
_cell.angle_gamma   90.00
#
_symmetry.space_group_name_H-M   'P 1'
#
loop_
_entity.id
_entity.type
_entity.pdbx_description
1 polymer ?
#
loop_
_entity_poly.entity_id
_entity_poly.type
_entity_poly.pdbx_seq_one_letter_code
_entity_poly.pdbx_strand_id
1 'polypeptide(L)'
;AMPLSKLDDKYTLSSLIKFLQDPHAVRPSGRMPALNLKPEEARDIASYLLKHVKVKANIHFDHYEGDWSSVPDFSQLTPTDSGETTDFSVSVSPKTDAFGLRFTGFLQIPTDGDFRFFLSSDDGSKLLIDGTVVVDHDGVHPAGFRDDVATLKAGPHDIVVEYFEAGGQEELAVEIEGPNMPRQPMAGFVTLTQEAVTAAEDVAAVASPELIEKGRQAFASLGCAACHQFGDGEQRIAWTSKAPQFPDLKTSGGCLAEQPAANVPNFAMSPRQRDDITAAILASRGPNATLKVASAKSEINQIMLTMNCYACHARGSIGGVSEPMTHVFVGSIPEMGDEGRVPPGLDGAGDKLNEAWLKTILNEGAKDRPYMKTRMPKFGNAVADALVPRLIASDMQESVAPVVMPEADHRIKADARLMVGDQALSCIKCHTFEKYAATGIQSLDMTTMTRRLRRDWFHRYMLDPQQYRSGTRMPAAWPKGRSVVPDILGGDAGVQIEAIWQYLLDGNRAKIPSGLMREAIELIPADRPVIYRNFIEGLSPRGIAVGFREKAHFAWDAEHMTPRLIWHGGFIDASKHWVDRGPGNQTPLGDHVMSLPAGPPIATLVSLDEPWPDKLPRENGFHFKGYTLDTGGVPAFKYQWNDVSVTDSLQPFMASPDNGLQRTLIVRSFVRMENVYLRIFTGPKIEAVDDAF
;
A
#
# COMPACT_ATOMS: atom_id res chain seq x y z
N ALA A 1 18.88 -11.16 0.86
CA ALA A 1 18.46 -12.52 1.23
C ALA A 1 16.98 -12.50 1.55
N MET A 2 16.24 -13.53 1.16
CA MET A 2 14.80 -13.62 1.39
C MET A 2 14.51 -14.06 2.83
N PRO A 3 13.77 -13.29 3.63
CA PRO A 3 13.42 -13.68 4.99
C PRO A 3 12.48 -14.89 4.97
N LEU A 4 12.77 -15.89 5.79
CA LEU A 4 11.94 -17.07 6.00
C LEU A 4 11.13 -16.92 7.30
N SER A 5 10.28 -15.90 7.36
CA SER A 5 9.42 -15.66 8.54
C SER A 5 8.08 -16.38 8.41
N LYS A 6 7.60 -16.93 9.54
CA LYS A 6 6.28 -17.55 9.67
C LYS A 6 6.08 -18.72 8.71
N LEU A 7 6.98 -19.69 8.75
CA LEU A 7 6.88 -20.92 7.93
C LEU A 7 5.86 -21.89 8.53
N ASP A 8 5.74 -21.86 9.85
CA ASP A 8 4.74 -22.51 10.68
C ASP A 8 3.30 -22.16 10.26
N ASP A 9 3.04 -20.89 9.89
CA ASP A 9 1.73 -20.47 9.36
C ASP A 9 1.42 -21.01 7.94
N LYS A 10 2.38 -21.65 7.26
CA LYS A 10 2.31 -21.91 5.80
C LYS A 10 2.55 -23.36 5.40
N TYR A 11 3.25 -24.13 6.23
CA TYR A 11 3.72 -25.46 5.87
C TYR A 11 3.67 -26.40 7.07
N THR A 12 3.13 -27.60 6.85
CA THR A 12 3.37 -28.79 7.70
C THR A 12 4.74 -29.38 7.37
N LEU A 13 5.29 -30.23 8.27
CA LEU A 13 6.58 -30.90 8.03
C LEU A 13 6.58 -31.65 6.69
N SER A 14 5.59 -32.50 6.43
CA SER A 14 5.48 -33.27 5.19
C SER A 14 5.37 -32.39 3.94
N SER A 15 4.58 -31.30 4.02
CA SER A 15 4.44 -30.36 2.90
C SER A 15 5.73 -29.59 2.61
N LEU A 16 6.50 -29.25 3.66
CA LEU A 16 7.79 -28.58 3.51
C LEU A 16 8.85 -29.52 2.95
N ILE A 17 8.90 -30.78 3.40
CA ILE A 17 9.80 -31.80 2.84
C ILE A 17 9.57 -31.94 1.34
N LYS A 18 8.30 -32.12 0.93
CA LYS A 18 7.93 -32.25 -0.49
C LYS A 18 8.32 -31.01 -1.29
N PHE A 19 8.12 -29.81 -0.72
CA PHE A 19 8.54 -28.56 -1.33
C PHE A 19 10.07 -28.45 -1.48
N LEU A 20 10.84 -28.87 -0.48
CA LEU A 20 12.31 -28.83 -0.52
C LEU A 20 12.90 -29.84 -1.51
N GLN A 21 12.25 -30.98 -1.70
CA GLN A 21 12.63 -32.00 -2.69
C GLN A 21 12.37 -31.53 -4.13
N ASP A 22 11.19 -30.98 -4.40
CA ASP A 22 10.81 -30.49 -5.72
C ASP A 22 10.09 -29.12 -5.65
N PRO A 23 10.87 -28.03 -5.51
CA PRO A 23 10.29 -26.70 -5.35
C PRO A 23 9.57 -26.23 -6.62
N HIS A 24 9.96 -26.72 -7.80
CA HIS A 24 9.36 -26.32 -9.07
C HIS A 24 8.07 -27.09 -9.39
N ALA A 25 7.89 -28.33 -8.91
CA ALA A 25 6.58 -28.99 -9.00
C ALA A 25 5.52 -28.27 -8.16
N VAL A 26 5.90 -27.77 -6.99
CA VAL A 26 4.98 -27.03 -6.11
C VAL A 26 4.84 -25.57 -6.53
N ARG A 27 5.94 -24.92 -6.96
CA ARG A 27 5.97 -23.53 -7.43
C ARG A 27 6.73 -23.43 -8.76
N PRO A 28 6.08 -23.69 -9.91
CA PRO A 28 6.73 -23.68 -11.22
C PRO A 28 7.43 -22.37 -11.59
N SER A 29 6.96 -21.24 -11.05
CA SER A 29 7.56 -19.91 -11.24
C SER A 29 8.45 -19.46 -10.07
N GLY A 30 8.81 -20.37 -9.17
CA GLY A 30 9.70 -20.13 -8.04
C GLY A 30 11.12 -19.78 -8.51
N ARG A 31 11.87 -19.05 -7.68
CA ARG A 31 13.28 -18.72 -7.93
C ARG A 31 14.26 -19.60 -7.18
N MET A 32 13.75 -20.45 -6.28
CA MET A 32 14.56 -21.40 -5.53
C MET A 32 14.91 -22.55 -6.48
N PRO A 33 16.20 -22.81 -6.76
CA PRO A 33 16.57 -23.95 -7.58
C PRO A 33 16.17 -25.26 -6.90
N ALA A 34 15.98 -26.32 -7.67
CA ALA A 34 15.91 -27.66 -7.10
C ALA A 34 17.30 -28.03 -6.57
N LEU A 35 17.43 -28.27 -5.27
CA LEU A 35 18.73 -28.55 -4.64
C LEU A 35 19.16 -30.02 -4.79
N ASN A 36 18.32 -30.85 -5.43
CA ASN A 36 18.51 -32.29 -5.57
C ASN A 36 18.79 -32.96 -4.21
N LEU A 37 18.02 -32.57 -3.18
CA LEU A 37 18.17 -33.09 -1.81
C LEU A 37 17.74 -34.54 -1.73
N LYS A 38 18.43 -35.31 -0.89
CA LYS A 38 17.93 -36.62 -0.48
C LYS A 38 16.73 -36.48 0.47
N PRO A 39 15.86 -37.51 0.57
CA PRO A 39 14.72 -37.48 1.49
C PRO A 39 15.08 -37.11 2.92
N GLU A 40 16.16 -37.68 3.45
CA GLU A 40 16.68 -37.39 4.78
C GLU A 40 17.16 -35.95 4.94
N GLU A 41 17.86 -35.38 3.95
CA GLU A 41 18.34 -33.99 4.01
C GLU A 41 17.17 -33.00 3.98
N ALA A 42 16.15 -33.29 3.15
CA ALA A 42 14.93 -32.47 3.10
C ALA A 42 14.16 -32.53 4.42
N ARG A 43 14.07 -33.71 5.05
CA ARG A 43 13.49 -33.90 6.39
C ARG A 43 14.24 -33.10 7.43
N ASP A 44 15.56 -33.23 7.49
CA ASP A 44 16.39 -32.57 8.49
C ASP A 44 16.30 -31.04 8.34
N ILE A 45 16.38 -30.50 7.11
CA ILE A 45 16.21 -29.06 6.87
C ILE A 45 14.80 -28.59 7.25
N ALA A 46 13.75 -29.32 6.88
CA ALA A 46 12.38 -28.96 7.24
C ALA A 46 12.18 -28.94 8.76
N SER A 47 12.77 -29.91 9.46
CA SER A 47 12.82 -30.01 10.92
C SER A 47 13.44 -28.78 11.56
N TYR A 48 14.60 -28.35 11.05
CA TYR A 48 15.25 -27.12 11.50
C TYR A 48 14.42 -25.86 11.23
N LEU A 49 13.80 -25.77 10.05
CA LEU A 49 12.98 -24.61 9.66
C LEU A 49 11.68 -24.49 10.47
N LEU A 50 11.18 -25.60 11.00
CA LEU A 50 9.94 -25.69 11.76
C LEU A 50 10.15 -25.87 13.28
N LYS A 51 11.40 -25.78 13.77
CA LYS A 51 11.80 -25.97 15.19
C LYS A 51 11.06 -25.09 16.22
N HIS A 52 10.33 -24.07 15.78
CA HIS A 52 9.60 -23.14 16.64
C HIS A 52 8.07 -23.28 16.55
N VAL A 53 7.56 -24.22 15.76
CA VAL A 53 6.14 -24.55 15.74
C VAL A 53 5.79 -25.18 17.08
N LYS A 54 4.83 -24.59 17.81
CA LYS A 54 4.28 -25.22 19.01
C LYS A 54 3.14 -26.13 18.61
N VAL A 55 3.33 -27.42 18.79
CA VAL A 55 2.35 -28.46 18.46
C VAL A 55 1.80 -29.00 19.77
N LYS A 56 0.49 -29.18 19.85
CA LYS A 56 -0.11 -29.89 20.98
C LYS A 56 0.21 -31.37 20.82
N ALA A 57 0.58 -32.02 21.91
CA ALA A 57 0.79 -33.47 21.90
C ALA A 57 -0.50 -34.19 21.48
N ASN A 58 -0.34 -35.30 20.76
CA ASN A 58 -1.44 -36.00 20.10
C ASN A 58 -1.44 -37.52 20.35
N ILE A 59 -0.44 -38.04 21.06
CA ILE A 59 -0.26 -39.46 21.40
C ILE A 59 0.13 -39.56 22.88
N HIS A 60 -0.51 -40.46 23.63
CA HIS A 60 -0.05 -40.85 24.97
C HIS A 60 1.02 -41.92 24.86
N PHE A 61 2.03 -41.88 25.73
CA PHE A 61 2.99 -42.98 25.86
C PHE A 61 3.09 -43.43 27.31
N ASP A 62 3.29 -44.73 27.48
CA ASP A 62 3.70 -45.39 28.71
C ASP A 62 5.06 -46.04 28.47
N HIS A 63 6.01 -45.77 29.36
CA HIS A 63 7.36 -46.31 29.33
C HIS A 63 7.53 -47.38 30.41
N TYR A 64 8.23 -48.46 30.05
CA TYR A 64 8.48 -49.61 30.90
C TYR A 64 9.96 -49.98 30.82
N GLU A 65 10.50 -50.52 31.91
CA GLU A 65 11.85 -51.08 31.94
C GLU A 65 11.76 -52.60 32.16
N GLY A 66 12.51 -53.36 31.38
CA GLY A 66 12.54 -54.81 31.48
C GLY A 66 13.30 -55.50 30.35
N ASP A 67 13.84 -56.67 30.66
CA ASP A 67 14.55 -57.52 29.70
C ASP A 67 13.54 -58.46 29.01
N TRP A 68 13.16 -58.15 27.78
CA TRP A 68 12.22 -58.95 26.99
C TRP A 68 12.86 -59.51 25.73
N SER A 69 12.29 -60.61 25.21
CA SER A 69 12.63 -61.17 23.89
C SER A 69 11.42 -61.24 22.95
N SER A 70 10.29 -60.73 23.43
CA SER A 70 9.02 -60.55 22.72
C SER A 70 8.23 -59.42 23.39
N VAL A 71 7.36 -58.75 22.66
CA VAL A 71 6.49 -57.67 23.15
C VAL A 71 5.73 -58.17 24.39
N PRO A 72 5.94 -57.57 25.57
CA PRO A 72 5.30 -58.02 26.80
C PRO A 72 3.81 -57.62 26.83
N ASP A 73 3.05 -58.29 27.68
CA ASP A 73 1.69 -57.83 28.00
C ASP A 73 1.76 -56.60 28.90
N PHE A 74 1.85 -55.43 28.28
CA PHE A 74 1.92 -54.14 28.96
C PHE A 74 0.72 -53.85 29.87
N SER A 75 -0.42 -54.51 29.66
CA SER A 75 -1.60 -54.36 30.53
C SER A 75 -1.38 -54.95 31.93
N GLN A 76 -0.42 -55.86 32.08
CA GLN A 76 -0.05 -56.49 33.35
C GLN A 76 1.15 -55.83 34.03
N LEU A 77 1.71 -54.78 33.41
CA LEU A 77 2.87 -54.06 33.90
C LEU A 77 2.48 -52.67 34.39
N THR A 78 3.27 -52.13 35.33
CA THR A 78 3.15 -50.74 35.76
C THR A 78 4.20 -49.91 35.02
N PRO A 79 3.81 -48.83 34.32
CA PRO A 79 4.78 -47.97 33.65
C PRO A 79 5.69 -47.28 34.66
N THR A 80 6.97 -47.12 34.31
CA THR A 80 7.95 -46.36 35.09
C THR A 80 7.86 -44.87 34.84
N ASP A 81 7.38 -44.48 33.64
CA ASP A 81 7.07 -43.09 33.28
C ASP A 81 5.93 -43.08 32.26
N SER A 82 5.18 -41.98 32.19
CA SER A 82 4.09 -41.80 31.23
C SER A 82 3.98 -40.33 30.84
N GLY A 83 3.53 -40.07 29.61
CA GLY A 83 3.38 -38.71 29.13
C GLY A 83 2.62 -38.59 27.83
N GLU A 84 2.80 -37.45 27.18
CA GLU A 84 2.24 -37.16 25.86
C GLU A 84 3.38 -36.77 24.91
N THR A 85 3.26 -37.19 23.65
CA THR A 85 4.22 -36.95 22.59
C THR A 85 3.50 -36.59 21.29
N THR A 86 4.25 -36.17 20.28
CA THR A 86 3.74 -35.81 18.95
C THR A 86 3.94 -36.89 17.88
N ASP A 87 4.71 -37.94 18.19
CA ASP A 87 4.96 -39.08 17.29
C ASP A 87 5.22 -40.39 18.06
N PHE A 88 5.55 -41.46 17.33
CA PHE A 88 5.93 -42.77 17.87
C PHE A 88 7.46 -42.87 18.10
N SER A 89 8.10 -41.85 18.67
CA SER A 89 9.55 -41.83 18.87
C SER A 89 9.99 -42.64 20.08
N VAL A 90 11.01 -43.47 19.89
CA VAL A 90 11.74 -44.16 20.97
C VAL A 90 12.43 -43.21 21.95
N SER A 91 12.69 -41.96 21.55
CA SER A 91 13.35 -40.95 22.39
C SER A 91 12.54 -40.50 23.61
N VAL A 92 11.29 -40.94 23.75
CA VAL A 92 10.53 -40.76 24.99
C VAL A 92 11.06 -41.65 26.12
N SER A 93 11.84 -42.69 25.78
CA SER A 93 12.61 -43.46 26.76
C SER A 93 13.91 -42.75 27.12
N PRO A 94 14.28 -42.69 28.42
CA PRO A 94 15.62 -42.30 28.85
C PRO A 94 16.65 -43.44 28.73
N LYS A 95 16.26 -44.63 28.25
CA LYS A 95 17.09 -45.82 28.07
C LYS A 95 17.37 -46.06 26.59
N THR A 96 18.49 -46.74 26.32
CA THR A 96 18.85 -47.23 24.98
C THR A 96 18.65 -48.72 24.83
N ASP A 97 18.50 -49.46 25.94
CA ASP A 97 18.35 -50.90 25.97
C ASP A 97 17.41 -51.31 27.12
N ALA A 98 16.84 -52.51 27.04
CA ALA A 98 15.97 -53.11 28.06
C ALA A 98 14.78 -52.22 28.47
N PHE A 99 14.07 -51.68 27.48
CA PHE A 99 12.89 -50.86 27.69
C PHE A 99 11.74 -51.24 26.76
N GLY A 100 10.54 -50.79 27.12
CA GLY A 100 9.34 -50.98 26.34
C GLY A 100 8.53 -49.70 26.30
N LEU A 101 7.85 -49.49 25.18
CA LEU A 101 6.98 -48.34 24.95
C LEU A 101 5.61 -48.81 24.49
N ARG A 102 4.59 -48.20 25.06
CA ARG A 102 3.21 -48.37 24.63
C ARG A 102 2.61 -47.01 24.30
N PHE A 103 2.36 -46.79 23.02
CA PHE A 103 1.73 -45.57 22.52
C PHE A 103 0.23 -45.81 22.34
N THR A 104 -0.59 -44.86 22.76
CA THR A 104 -2.04 -44.91 22.61
C THR A 104 -2.63 -43.60 22.11
N GLY A 105 -3.73 -43.69 21.37
CA GLY A 105 -4.48 -42.54 20.87
C GLY A 105 -5.66 -42.95 19.99
N PHE A 106 -6.18 -42.02 19.19
CA PHE A 106 -7.26 -42.26 18.24
C PHE A 106 -6.81 -41.93 16.81
N LEU A 107 -6.72 -42.94 15.95
CA LEU A 107 -6.41 -42.82 14.53
C LEU A 107 -7.63 -42.31 13.76
N GLN A 108 -7.49 -41.15 13.12
CA GLN A 108 -8.53 -40.48 12.35
C GLN A 108 -8.48 -40.95 10.89
N ILE A 109 -9.43 -41.80 10.50
CA ILE A 109 -9.57 -42.28 9.13
C ILE A 109 -10.47 -41.34 8.32
N PRO A 110 -9.96 -40.72 7.23
CA PRO A 110 -10.71 -39.68 6.52
C PRO A 110 -11.85 -40.23 5.64
N THR A 111 -11.71 -41.46 5.16
CA THR A 111 -12.65 -42.12 4.25
C THR A 111 -12.62 -43.63 4.45
N ASP A 112 -13.77 -44.28 4.30
CA ASP A 112 -13.85 -45.74 4.22
C ASP A 112 -12.88 -46.31 3.18
N GLY A 113 -12.17 -47.40 3.51
CA GLY A 113 -11.36 -48.13 2.55
C GLY A 113 -10.26 -48.99 3.16
N ASP A 114 -9.42 -49.54 2.30
CA ASP A 114 -8.27 -50.36 2.67
C ASP A 114 -7.06 -49.47 2.97
N PHE A 115 -6.54 -49.55 4.19
CA PHE A 115 -5.33 -48.87 4.61
C PHE A 115 -4.23 -49.89 4.85
N ARG A 116 -3.06 -49.63 4.27
CA ARG A 116 -1.84 -50.40 4.51
C ARG A 116 -1.04 -49.71 5.59
N PHE A 117 -0.61 -50.48 6.58
CA PHE A 117 0.19 -50.01 7.69
C PHE A 117 1.58 -50.59 7.60
N PHE A 118 2.60 -49.75 7.79
CA PHE A 118 3.98 -50.16 7.79
C PHE A 118 4.56 -49.91 9.18
N LEU A 119 5.11 -50.95 9.80
CA LEU A 119 5.73 -50.91 11.11
C LEU A 119 7.19 -51.35 10.96
N SER A 120 8.13 -50.48 11.33
CA SER A 120 9.55 -50.80 11.41
C SER A 120 10.01 -50.71 12.84
N SER A 121 10.76 -51.70 13.30
CA SER A 121 11.41 -51.67 14.61
C SER A 121 12.75 -52.41 14.58
N ASP A 122 13.73 -51.92 15.36
CA ASP A 122 14.82 -52.76 15.86
C ASP A 122 14.31 -53.44 17.13
N ASP A 123 14.39 -54.76 17.17
CA ASP A 123 13.57 -55.65 18.02
C ASP A 123 12.06 -55.50 17.79
N GLY A 124 11.24 -55.88 18.77
CA GLY A 124 9.87 -56.29 18.49
C GLY A 124 8.84 -55.18 18.65
N SER A 125 7.88 -55.14 17.73
CA SER A 125 6.75 -54.22 17.81
C SER A 125 5.43 -54.81 17.30
N LYS A 126 4.31 -54.26 17.79
CA LYS A 126 2.95 -54.59 17.34
C LYS A 126 2.15 -53.31 17.15
N LEU A 127 1.35 -53.28 16.08
CA LEU A 127 0.34 -52.25 15.83
C LEU A 127 -1.04 -52.88 15.96
N LEU A 128 -1.87 -52.31 16.83
CA LEU A 128 -3.26 -52.68 17.02
C LEU A 128 -4.17 -51.52 16.63
N ILE A 129 -5.26 -51.84 15.95
CA ILE A 129 -6.35 -50.91 15.61
C ILE A 129 -7.66 -51.53 16.09
N ASP A 130 -8.44 -50.79 16.87
CA ASP A 130 -9.67 -51.24 17.55
C ASP A 130 -9.46 -52.57 18.33
N GLY A 131 -8.29 -52.71 18.96
CA GLY A 131 -7.90 -53.89 19.72
C GLY A 131 -7.51 -55.11 18.87
N THR A 132 -7.54 -55.01 17.53
CA THR A 132 -7.09 -56.08 16.62
C THR A 132 -5.66 -55.83 16.20
N VAL A 133 -4.78 -56.84 16.33
CA VAL A 133 -3.40 -56.75 15.81
C VAL A 133 -3.43 -56.69 14.29
N VAL A 134 -2.99 -55.57 13.73
CA VAL A 134 -2.91 -55.32 12.29
C VAL A 134 -1.53 -55.63 11.76
N VAL A 135 -0.46 -55.22 12.46
CA VAL A 135 0.91 -55.58 12.09
C VAL A 135 1.59 -56.20 13.30
N ASP A 136 2.10 -57.41 13.13
CA ASP A 136 2.91 -58.12 14.13
C ASP A 136 4.35 -58.23 13.62
N HIS A 137 5.23 -57.45 14.22
CA HIS A 137 6.68 -57.46 13.99
C HIS A 137 7.43 -57.80 15.28
N ASP A 138 6.97 -58.83 16.00
CA ASP A 138 7.54 -59.24 17.29
C ASP A 138 8.85 -60.06 17.15
N GLY A 139 9.64 -60.08 18.23
CA GLY A 139 10.90 -60.79 18.39
C GLY A 139 12.14 -59.90 18.30
N VAL A 140 13.30 -60.45 18.67
CA VAL A 140 14.60 -59.78 18.58
C VAL A 140 15.13 -59.85 17.15
N HIS A 141 15.32 -58.71 16.49
CA HIS A 141 15.75 -58.62 15.09
C HIS A 141 16.24 -57.22 14.71
N PRO A 142 17.16 -57.07 13.75
CA PRO A 142 17.58 -55.75 13.29
C PRO A 142 16.42 -54.95 12.68
N ALA A 143 16.56 -53.62 12.66
CA ALA A 143 15.62 -52.71 12.03
C ALA A 143 15.15 -53.16 10.63
N GLY A 144 13.84 -53.26 10.45
CA GLY A 144 13.21 -53.63 9.18
C GLY A 144 11.70 -53.39 9.21
N PHE A 145 11.09 -53.26 8.03
CA PHE A 145 9.64 -53.06 7.92
C PHE A 145 8.89 -54.38 7.80
N ARG A 146 7.74 -54.45 8.47
CA ARG A 146 6.59 -55.29 8.09
C ARG A 146 5.40 -54.42 7.76
N ASP A 147 4.54 -54.93 6.88
CA ASP A 147 3.28 -54.28 6.55
C ASP A 147 2.13 -55.27 6.44
N ASP A 148 0.93 -54.77 6.72
CA ASP A 148 -0.32 -55.47 6.46
C ASP A 148 -1.43 -54.45 6.11
N VAL A 149 -2.58 -54.95 5.66
CA VAL A 149 -3.73 -54.16 5.23
C VAL A 149 -4.93 -54.40 6.14
N ALA A 150 -5.58 -53.33 6.59
CA ALA A 150 -6.85 -53.39 7.28
C ALA A 150 -7.91 -52.51 6.59
N THR A 151 -9.12 -53.02 6.47
CA THR A 151 -10.28 -52.25 5.97
C THR A 151 -10.91 -51.47 7.12
N LEU A 152 -10.89 -50.14 7.03
CA LEU A 152 -11.38 -49.25 8.09
C LEU A 152 -12.55 -48.38 7.61
N LYS A 153 -13.34 -47.88 8.57
CA LYS A 153 -14.42 -46.92 8.32
C LYS A 153 -13.91 -45.50 8.54
N ALA A 154 -14.55 -44.52 7.91
CA ALA A 154 -14.25 -43.12 8.20
C ALA A 154 -14.60 -42.80 9.67
N GLY A 155 -13.71 -42.12 10.37
CA GLY A 155 -13.86 -41.75 11.77
C GLY A 155 -12.68 -42.14 12.66
N PRO A 156 -12.80 -41.91 13.98
CA PRO A 156 -11.78 -42.28 14.95
C PRO A 156 -11.76 -43.80 15.18
N HIS A 157 -10.55 -44.36 15.24
CA HIS A 157 -10.27 -45.75 15.58
C HIS A 157 -9.27 -45.79 16.74
N ASP A 158 -9.43 -46.71 17.69
CA ASP A 158 -8.47 -46.85 18.78
C ASP A 158 -7.15 -47.35 18.19
N ILE A 159 -6.04 -46.73 18.58
CA ILE A 159 -4.72 -47.18 18.13
C ILE A 159 -3.79 -47.45 19.31
N VAL A 160 -3.09 -48.59 19.23
CA VAL A 160 -2.03 -48.96 20.16
C VAL A 160 -0.81 -49.40 19.37
N VAL A 161 0.35 -48.81 19.67
CA VAL A 161 1.65 -49.29 19.19
C VAL A 161 2.46 -49.73 20.38
N GLU A 162 2.86 -50.99 20.38
CA GLU A 162 3.65 -51.62 21.43
C GLU A 162 5.03 -51.95 20.87
N TYR A 163 6.08 -51.65 21.62
CA TYR A 163 7.47 -51.79 21.20
C TYR A 163 8.33 -52.20 22.39
N PHE A 164 9.36 -53.02 22.15
CA PHE A 164 10.44 -53.23 23.12
C PHE A 164 11.80 -53.25 22.42
N GLU A 165 12.81 -52.79 23.15
CA GLU A 165 14.23 -52.86 22.78
C GLU A 165 14.94 -53.79 23.78
N ALA A 166 15.49 -54.91 23.31
CA ALA A 166 16.33 -55.77 24.15
C ALA A 166 17.75 -55.23 24.24
N GLY A 167 18.33 -54.82 23.11
CA GLY A 167 19.54 -54.02 23.08
C GLY A 167 20.24 -53.99 21.73
N GLY A 168 20.93 -52.90 21.44
CA GLY A 168 21.44 -52.63 20.10
C GLY A 168 21.27 -51.18 19.71
N GLN A 169 20.64 -50.93 18.56
CA GLN A 169 20.19 -49.59 18.17
C GLN A 169 18.68 -49.56 18.32
N GLU A 170 18.13 -48.47 18.84
CA GLU A 170 16.69 -48.32 19.00
C GLU A 170 16.07 -47.63 17.77
N GLU A 171 15.10 -48.27 17.12
CA GLU A 171 14.34 -47.67 16.02
C GLU A 171 12.87 -48.08 16.10
N LEU A 172 11.97 -47.12 15.90
CA LEU A 172 10.55 -47.36 15.67
C LEU A 172 10.04 -46.38 14.61
N ALA A 173 9.39 -46.90 13.58
CA ALA A 173 8.69 -46.09 12.58
C ALA A 173 7.32 -46.69 12.27
N VAL A 174 6.29 -45.85 12.29
CA VAL A 174 4.91 -46.26 12.03
C VAL A 174 4.28 -45.37 10.97
N GLU A 175 3.90 -45.98 9.86
CA GLU A 175 3.46 -45.29 8.64
C GLU A 175 2.16 -45.89 8.11
N ILE A 176 1.41 -45.09 7.36
CA ILE A 176 0.11 -45.45 6.80
C ILE A 176 0.03 -45.03 5.33
N GLU A 177 -0.62 -45.85 4.51
CA GLU A 177 -1.00 -45.59 3.12
C GLU A 177 -2.48 -45.98 2.93
N GLY A 178 -3.22 -45.24 2.10
CA GLY A 178 -4.65 -45.52 1.89
C GLY A 178 -5.22 -44.89 0.62
N PRO A 179 -6.55 -44.93 0.43
CA PRO A 179 -7.19 -44.40 -0.77
C PRO A 179 -6.94 -42.89 -0.90
N ASN A 180 -6.25 -42.48 -1.97
CA ASN A 180 -5.81 -41.09 -2.19
C ASN A 180 -4.88 -40.53 -1.09
N MET A 181 -4.24 -41.41 -0.32
CA MET A 181 -3.31 -41.06 0.75
C MET A 181 -1.96 -41.78 0.49
N PRO A 182 -0.90 -41.06 0.06
CA PRO A 182 0.40 -41.68 -0.13
C PRO A 182 0.99 -42.14 1.21
N ARG A 183 1.87 -43.14 1.18
CA ARG A 183 2.63 -43.60 2.36
C ARG A 183 3.28 -42.43 3.10
N GLN A 184 2.99 -42.30 4.38
CA GLN A 184 3.46 -41.21 5.23
C GLN A 184 3.44 -41.59 6.72
N PRO A 185 4.13 -40.85 7.61
CA PRO A 185 4.07 -41.09 9.04
C PRO A 185 2.65 -41.05 9.58
N MET A 186 2.27 -42.09 10.33
CA MET A 186 0.91 -42.27 10.82
C MET A 186 0.59 -41.35 12.01
N ALA A 187 1.60 -40.88 12.74
CA ALA A 187 1.43 -39.97 13.88
C ALA A 187 0.57 -38.74 13.54
N GLY A 188 0.59 -38.28 12.29
CA GLY A 188 -0.24 -37.17 11.84
C GLY A 188 -1.74 -37.44 11.73
N PHE A 189 -2.15 -38.68 11.94
CA PHE A 189 -3.56 -39.05 11.95
C PHE A 189 -4.03 -39.39 13.37
N VAL A 190 -3.19 -39.27 14.39
CA VAL A 190 -3.53 -39.65 15.76
C VAL A 190 -3.91 -38.43 16.59
N THR A 191 -4.90 -38.58 17.47
CA THR A 191 -5.35 -37.56 18.42
C THR A 191 -5.47 -38.14 19.83
N LEU A 192 -5.43 -37.29 20.86
CA LEU A 192 -5.67 -37.69 22.26
C LEU A 192 -7.16 -37.93 22.58
N THR A 193 -8.08 -37.49 21.72
CA THR A 193 -9.53 -37.62 21.91
C THR A 193 -10.21 -38.21 20.67
N GLN A 194 -11.38 -38.82 20.89
CA GLN A 194 -12.25 -39.35 19.82
C GLN A 194 -12.94 -38.26 18.98
N GLU A 195 -12.80 -36.98 19.36
CA GLU A 195 -13.41 -35.90 18.60
C GLU A 195 -12.77 -35.81 17.22
N ALA A 196 -13.59 -35.97 16.17
CA ALA A 196 -13.14 -35.86 14.80
C ALA A 196 -12.58 -34.45 14.56
N VAL A 197 -11.27 -34.37 14.34
CA VAL A 197 -10.64 -33.14 13.86
C VAL A 197 -11.04 -32.99 12.40
N THR A 198 -11.93 -32.05 12.10
CA THR A 198 -12.26 -31.68 10.73
C THR A 198 -10.97 -31.36 9.97
N ALA A 199 -10.81 -32.02 8.82
CA ALA A 199 -9.57 -32.06 8.05
C ALA A 199 -8.91 -30.68 7.86
N ALA A 200 -7.60 -30.66 8.10
CA ALA A 200 -6.55 -29.79 7.54
C ALA A 200 -5.75 -28.85 8.47
N GLU A 201 -5.99 -28.75 9.78
CA GLU A 201 -5.33 -27.67 10.55
C GLU A 201 -4.15 -27.99 11.49
N ASP A 202 -3.96 -29.17 12.09
CA ASP A 202 -2.91 -29.27 13.14
C ASP A 202 -2.11 -30.57 13.12
N VAL A 203 -1.21 -30.73 12.14
CA VAL A 203 -0.12 -31.73 12.28
C VAL A 203 1.18 -31.15 11.77
N ALA A 204 1.86 -30.43 12.64
CA ALA A 204 3.30 -30.28 12.55
C ALA A 204 3.93 -31.41 13.37
N ALA A 205 4.65 -32.32 12.73
CA ALA A 205 5.55 -33.21 13.45
C ALA A 205 6.77 -32.38 13.88
N VAL A 206 7.11 -32.39 15.18
CA VAL A 206 8.40 -31.86 15.65
C VAL A 206 9.39 -33.00 15.65
N ALA A 207 10.44 -32.80 14.87
CA ALA A 207 11.58 -33.69 14.74
C ALA A 207 12.57 -33.53 15.90
N SER A 208 13.31 -34.60 16.21
CA SER A 208 14.25 -34.67 17.34
C SER A 208 15.31 -33.56 17.33
N PRO A 209 15.92 -33.23 18.50
CA PRO A 209 17.03 -32.29 18.59
C PRO A 209 18.19 -32.61 17.64
N GLU A 210 18.48 -33.90 17.36
CA GLU A 210 19.51 -34.27 16.40
C GLU A 210 19.15 -33.85 14.97
N LEU A 211 17.89 -34.03 14.55
CA LEU A 211 17.41 -33.67 13.21
C LEU A 211 17.45 -32.15 13.01
N ILE A 212 17.13 -31.38 14.05
CA ILE A 212 17.22 -29.91 14.04
C ILE A 212 18.67 -29.47 13.84
N GLU A 213 19.64 -30.07 14.53
CA GLU A 213 21.06 -29.72 14.36
C GLU A 213 21.62 -30.18 13.00
N LYS A 214 21.27 -31.38 12.53
CA LYS A 214 21.62 -31.84 11.17
C LYS A 214 21.04 -30.90 10.10
N GLY A 215 19.78 -30.52 10.25
CA GLY A 215 19.11 -29.56 9.39
C GLY A 215 19.76 -28.19 9.39
N ARG A 216 20.20 -27.71 10.56
CA ARG A 216 20.93 -26.47 10.73
C ARG A 216 22.24 -26.48 9.94
N GLN A 217 22.99 -27.57 10.03
CA GLN A 217 24.26 -27.74 9.33
C GLN A 217 24.05 -27.85 7.81
N ALA A 218 23.06 -28.62 7.38
CA ALA A 218 22.68 -28.76 5.97
C ALA A 218 22.23 -27.40 5.37
N PHE A 219 21.42 -26.62 6.10
CA PHE A 219 21.00 -25.28 5.67
C PHE A 219 22.18 -24.33 5.45
N ALA A 220 23.23 -24.44 6.26
CA ALA A 220 24.44 -23.63 6.15
C ALA A 220 25.35 -24.07 4.97
N SER A 221 25.55 -25.38 4.80
CA SER A 221 26.53 -25.94 3.85
C SER A 221 25.99 -26.05 2.42
N LEU A 222 24.72 -26.40 2.25
CA LEU A 222 24.07 -26.59 0.94
C LEU A 222 23.73 -25.27 0.21
N GLY A 223 24.01 -24.11 0.83
CA GLY A 223 23.83 -22.81 0.20
C GLY A 223 22.47 -22.16 0.45
N CYS A 224 21.57 -22.79 1.23
CA CYS A 224 20.29 -22.18 1.61
C CYS A 224 20.51 -20.81 2.27
N ALA A 225 21.49 -20.71 3.17
CA ALA A 225 21.88 -19.48 3.85
C ALA A 225 22.43 -18.38 2.93
N ALA A 226 22.85 -18.69 1.69
CA ALA A 226 23.30 -17.67 0.73
C ALA A 226 22.12 -16.85 0.18
N CYS A 227 20.97 -17.50 -0.02
CA CYS A 227 19.76 -16.87 -0.56
C CYS A 227 18.76 -16.48 0.52
N HIS A 228 18.65 -17.27 1.60
CA HIS A 228 17.65 -17.12 2.65
C HIS A 228 18.23 -16.53 3.95
N GLN A 229 17.39 -15.83 4.69
CA GLN A 229 17.68 -15.35 6.03
C GLN A 229 16.82 -16.12 7.04
N PHE A 230 17.50 -16.93 7.87
CA PHE A 230 16.95 -17.75 8.95
C PHE A 230 18.04 -17.97 10.02
N GLY A 231 17.67 -18.24 11.27
CA GLY A 231 18.62 -18.25 12.39
C GLY A 231 18.03 -18.67 13.73
N ASP A 232 18.83 -18.54 14.78
CA ASP A 232 18.46 -18.78 16.19
C ASP A 232 18.50 -17.43 16.92
N GLY A 233 17.34 -16.95 17.38
CA GLY A 233 17.21 -15.60 17.93
C GLY A 233 17.56 -14.51 16.91
N GLU A 234 18.46 -13.59 17.26
CA GLU A 234 18.89 -12.48 16.37
C GLU A 234 20.04 -12.86 15.42
N GLN A 235 20.65 -14.03 15.56
CA GLN A 235 21.83 -14.41 14.77
C GLN A 235 21.48 -15.23 13.53
N ARG A 236 21.80 -14.68 12.36
CA ARG A 236 21.62 -15.34 11.06
C ARG A 236 22.69 -16.42 10.84
N ILE A 237 22.27 -17.57 10.32
CA ILE A 237 23.21 -18.58 9.83
C ILE A 237 23.95 -18.08 8.60
N ALA A 238 25.28 -18.13 8.66
CA ALA A 238 26.15 -17.83 7.54
C ALA A 238 26.29 -19.04 6.62
N TRP A 239 26.39 -18.77 5.31
CA TRP A 239 26.79 -19.77 4.34
C TRP A 239 28.26 -20.16 4.57
N THR A 240 28.53 -21.46 4.64
CA THR A 240 29.87 -21.96 5.01
C THR A 240 30.72 -22.42 3.82
N SER A 241 30.13 -22.59 2.64
CA SER A 241 30.87 -23.03 1.45
C SER A 241 31.65 -21.87 0.82
N LYS A 242 32.83 -22.16 0.27
CA LYS A 242 33.67 -21.19 -0.46
C LYS A 242 33.47 -21.40 -1.96
N ALA A 243 32.91 -20.42 -2.67
CA ALA A 243 32.86 -20.43 -4.12
C ALA A 243 34.15 -19.84 -4.74
N PRO A 244 34.60 -20.36 -5.89
CA PRO A 244 35.63 -19.71 -6.70
C PRO A 244 35.19 -18.31 -7.15
N GLN A 245 36.15 -17.44 -7.47
CA GLN A 245 35.84 -16.17 -8.13
C GLN A 245 35.22 -16.43 -9.51
N PHE A 246 34.45 -15.48 -10.02
CA PHE A 246 33.71 -15.64 -11.29
C PHE A 246 34.59 -16.12 -12.48
N PRO A 247 35.81 -15.60 -12.70
CA PRO A 247 36.69 -16.07 -13.77
C PRO A 247 37.18 -17.51 -13.60
N ASP A 248 37.26 -17.99 -12.36
CA ASP A 248 37.77 -19.32 -11.99
C ASP A 248 36.68 -20.40 -12.04
N LEU A 249 35.43 -20.03 -12.33
CA LEU A 249 34.32 -20.97 -12.44
C LEU A 249 34.52 -21.93 -13.62
N LYS A 250 34.17 -23.20 -13.43
CA LYS A 250 34.17 -24.19 -14.52
C LYS A 250 33.11 -23.81 -15.56
N THR A 251 33.42 -24.00 -16.84
CA THR A 251 32.53 -23.72 -17.98
C THR A 251 31.66 -24.92 -18.39
N SER A 252 31.74 -26.01 -17.64
CA SER A 252 30.99 -27.25 -17.88
C SER A 252 30.83 -28.04 -16.59
N GLY A 253 29.74 -28.79 -16.47
CA GLY A 253 29.41 -29.55 -15.26
C GLY A 253 28.86 -28.66 -14.14
N GLY A 254 28.68 -29.23 -12.94
CA GLY A 254 28.06 -28.53 -11.82
C GLY A 254 26.67 -27.98 -12.20
N CYS A 255 26.38 -26.74 -11.81
CA CYS A 255 25.10 -26.08 -12.11
C CYS A 255 24.86 -25.80 -13.61
N LEU A 256 25.89 -25.95 -14.46
CA LEU A 256 25.80 -25.81 -15.92
C LEU A 256 25.56 -27.16 -16.62
N ALA A 257 25.54 -28.27 -15.90
CA ALA A 257 25.21 -29.57 -16.47
C ALA A 257 23.74 -29.61 -16.92
N GLU A 258 23.43 -30.42 -17.94
CA GLU A 258 22.04 -30.68 -18.34
C GLU A 258 21.26 -31.41 -17.24
N GLN A 259 21.95 -32.32 -16.57
CA GLN A 259 21.47 -33.07 -15.42
C GLN A 259 22.51 -32.91 -14.30
N PRO A 260 22.36 -31.90 -13.42
CA PRO A 260 23.26 -31.74 -12.28
C PRO A 260 23.22 -32.96 -11.36
N ALA A 261 24.38 -33.31 -10.78
CA ALA A 261 24.48 -34.42 -9.82
C ALA A 261 23.70 -34.14 -8.52
N ALA A 262 23.58 -35.15 -7.65
CA ALA A 262 23.04 -34.98 -6.30
C ALA A 262 23.78 -33.87 -5.55
N ASN A 263 23.06 -33.07 -4.76
CA ASN A 263 23.55 -31.93 -3.98
C ASN A 263 24.13 -30.77 -4.82
N VAL A 264 23.94 -30.78 -6.14
CA VAL A 264 24.23 -29.65 -7.03
C VAL A 264 22.92 -28.95 -7.40
N PRO A 265 22.78 -27.64 -7.15
CA PRO A 265 21.58 -26.90 -7.50
C PRO A 265 21.25 -26.97 -9.01
N ASN A 266 20.02 -27.34 -9.31
CA ASN A 266 19.44 -27.37 -10.65
C ASN A 266 18.52 -26.15 -10.86
N PHE A 267 18.97 -25.26 -11.74
CA PHE A 267 18.26 -24.03 -12.12
C PHE A 267 17.37 -24.21 -13.36
N ALA A 268 17.25 -25.43 -13.91
CA ALA A 268 16.50 -25.72 -15.14
C ALA A 268 16.87 -24.79 -16.32
N MET A 269 18.17 -24.52 -16.49
CA MET A 269 18.65 -23.58 -17.50
C MET A 269 18.48 -24.14 -18.91
N SER A 270 17.89 -23.33 -19.80
CA SER A 270 17.84 -23.64 -21.23
C SER A 270 19.26 -23.79 -21.82
N PRO A 271 19.43 -24.50 -22.95
CA PRO A 271 20.72 -24.58 -23.65
C PRO A 271 21.32 -23.20 -23.89
N ARG A 272 20.49 -22.24 -24.34
CA ARG A 272 20.92 -20.86 -24.59
C ARG A 272 21.46 -20.16 -23.34
N GLN A 273 20.79 -20.32 -22.20
CA GLN A 273 21.27 -19.72 -20.94
C GLN A 273 22.61 -20.32 -20.50
N ARG A 274 22.80 -21.62 -20.67
CA ARG A 274 24.07 -22.29 -20.36
C ARG A 274 25.20 -21.80 -21.27
N ASP A 275 24.91 -21.61 -22.55
CA ASP A 275 25.86 -21.03 -23.51
C ASP A 275 26.22 -19.58 -23.16
N ASP A 276 25.22 -18.75 -22.85
CA ASP A 276 25.43 -17.34 -22.49
C ASP A 276 26.26 -17.19 -21.21
N ILE A 277 26.01 -18.01 -20.18
CA ILE A 277 26.80 -18.02 -18.94
C ILE A 277 28.23 -18.50 -19.22
N THR A 278 28.39 -19.55 -20.01
CA THR A 278 29.71 -20.06 -20.42
C THR A 278 30.51 -19.00 -21.16
N ALA A 279 29.89 -18.31 -22.13
CA ALA A 279 30.49 -17.23 -22.87
C ALA A 279 30.88 -16.05 -21.95
N ALA A 280 30.05 -15.71 -20.96
CA ALA A 280 30.35 -14.67 -19.98
C ALA A 280 31.56 -15.03 -19.10
N ILE A 281 31.65 -16.27 -18.62
CA ILE A 281 32.82 -16.75 -17.85
C ILE A 281 34.08 -16.68 -18.72
N LEU A 282 34.04 -17.17 -19.96
CA LEU A 282 35.18 -17.13 -20.88
C LEU A 282 35.62 -15.71 -21.22
N ALA A 283 34.66 -14.81 -21.47
CA ALA A 283 34.95 -13.40 -21.74
C ALA A 283 35.63 -12.71 -20.54
N SER A 284 35.27 -13.10 -19.31
CA SER A 284 35.89 -12.58 -18.08
C SER A 284 37.36 -12.98 -17.89
N ARG A 285 37.87 -13.94 -18.67
CA ARG A 285 39.28 -14.38 -18.66
C ARG A 285 40.16 -13.66 -19.69
N GLY A 286 39.56 -12.91 -20.62
CA GLY A 286 40.28 -12.31 -21.74
C GLY A 286 41.15 -11.12 -21.35
N PRO A 287 42.13 -10.72 -22.19
CA PRO A 287 43.00 -9.57 -21.94
C PRO A 287 42.25 -8.22 -21.86
N ASN A 288 41.03 -8.15 -22.40
CA ASN A 288 40.10 -7.02 -22.27
C ASN A 288 39.05 -7.22 -21.17
N ALA A 289 39.30 -8.10 -20.19
CA ALA A 289 38.46 -8.29 -19.02
C ALA A 289 38.54 -7.09 -18.04
N THR A 290 38.28 -5.88 -18.54
CA THR A 290 37.79 -4.83 -17.67
C THR A 290 36.40 -5.25 -17.22
N LEU A 291 36.28 -5.70 -15.97
CA LEU A 291 35.04 -5.61 -15.21
C LEU A 291 34.48 -4.22 -15.49
N LYS A 292 33.41 -4.12 -16.28
CA LYS A 292 32.78 -2.83 -16.56
C LYS A 292 32.50 -2.20 -15.21
N VAL A 293 33.17 -1.08 -14.92
CA VAL A 293 32.95 -0.33 -13.69
C VAL A 293 31.46 -0.13 -13.53
N ALA A 294 30.91 -0.51 -12.38
CA ALA A 294 29.50 -0.37 -12.11
C ALA A 294 29.09 1.09 -12.35
N SER A 295 28.26 1.29 -13.37
CA SER A 295 27.59 2.57 -13.64
C SER A 295 26.22 2.55 -12.99
N ALA A 296 25.66 3.72 -12.66
CA ALA A 296 24.28 3.81 -12.18
C ALA A 296 23.31 3.09 -13.13
N LYS A 297 23.51 3.20 -14.45
CA LYS A 297 22.69 2.51 -15.47
C LYS A 297 22.80 0.99 -15.40
N SER A 298 24.00 0.43 -15.23
CA SER A 298 24.17 -1.03 -15.10
C SER A 298 23.60 -1.56 -13.78
N GLU A 299 23.73 -0.80 -12.69
CA GLU A 299 23.16 -1.18 -11.39
C GLU A 299 21.63 -1.12 -11.40
N ILE A 300 21.03 -0.10 -12.02
CA ILE A 300 19.57 -0.03 -12.26
C ILE A 300 19.11 -1.25 -13.04
N ASN A 301 19.76 -1.56 -14.16
CA ASN A 301 19.40 -2.71 -14.99
C ASN A 301 19.49 -4.02 -14.19
N GLN A 302 20.55 -4.19 -13.40
CA GLN A 302 20.72 -5.38 -12.55
C GLN A 302 19.59 -5.51 -11.53
N ILE A 303 19.23 -4.42 -10.84
CA ILE A 303 18.13 -4.44 -9.86
C ILE A 303 16.80 -4.72 -10.57
N MET A 304 16.51 -4.04 -11.69
CA MET A 304 15.26 -4.22 -12.43
C MET A 304 15.11 -5.63 -13.00
N LEU A 305 16.18 -6.24 -13.52
CA LEU A 305 16.20 -7.65 -13.94
C LEU A 305 15.97 -8.57 -12.74
N THR A 306 16.73 -8.37 -11.65
CA THR A 306 16.63 -9.17 -10.43
C THR A 306 15.21 -9.14 -9.85
N MET A 307 14.55 -7.98 -9.86
CA MET A 307 13.19 -7.82 -9.34
C MET A 307 12.11 -8.09 -10.40
N ASN A 308 12.49 -8.54 -11.60
CA ASN A 308 11.61 -8.81 -12.74
C ASN A 308 10.71 -7.62 -13.12
N CYS A 309 11.19 -6.39 -12.93
CA CYS A 309 10.45 -5.17 -13.29
C CYS A 309 10.17 -5.12 -14.80
N TYR A 310 11.08 -5.66 -15.61
CA TYR A 310 11.00 -5.66 -17.07
C TYR A 310 9.87 -6.51 -17.65
N ALA A 311 9.25 -7.41 -16.87
CA ALA A 311 8.06 -8.14 -17.32
C ALA A 311 6.83 -7.22 -17.50
N CYS A 312 6.84 -6.08 -16.82
CA CYS A 312 5.73 -5.11 -16.82
C CYS A 312 6.16 -3.75 -17.41
N HIS A 313 7.37 -3.30 -17.08
CA HIS A 313 7.84 -1.95 -17.37
C HIS A 313 8.94 -1.97 -18.42
N ALA A 314 8.86 -1.05 -19.39
CA ALA A 314 9.98 -0.77 -20.28
C ALA A 314 10.89 0.32 -19.68
N ARG A 315 12.20 0.20 -19.88
CA ARG A 315 13.18 1.27 -19.62
C ARG A 315 14.39 1.11 -20.55
N GLY A 316 14.81 2.17 -21.22
CA GLY A 316 15.96 2.18 -22.11
C GLY A 316 15.83 1.15 -23.24
N SER A 317 14.61 1.00 -23.77
CA SER A 317 14.23 -0.01 -24.78
C SER A 317 14.35 -1.47 -24.32
N ILE A 318 14.49 -1.73 -23.01
CA ILE A 318 14.50 -3.08 -22.43
C ILE A 318 13.17 -3.33 -21.73
N GLY A 319 12.61 -4.53 -21.92
CA GLY A 319 11.39 -5.00 -21.26
C GLY A 319 10.10 -4.38 -21.79
N GLY A 320 9.07 -4.42 -20.96
CA GLY A 320 7.70 -4.06 -21.32
C GLY A 320 6.83 -5.30 -21.52
N VAL A 321 5.52 -5.08 -21.56
CA VAL A 321 4.55 -6.16 -21.76
C VAL A 321 4.68 -6.71 -23.18
N SER A 322 5.02 -8.00 -23.29
CA SER A 322 5.04 -8.70 -24.57
C SER A 322 3.64 -8.82 -25.19
N GLU A 323 3.56 -8.79 -26.52
CA GLU A 323 2.31 -8.89 -27.27
C GLU A 323 1.43 -10.08 -26.83
N PRO A 324 1.95 -11.31 -26.65
CA PRO A 324 1.15 -12.45 -26.20
C PRO A 324 0.55 -12.27 -24.80
N MET A 325 1.19 -11.49 -23.94
CA MET A 325 0.75 -11.25 -22.56
C MET A 325 -0.21 -10.07 -22.44
N THR A 326 -0.42 -9.28 -23.50
CA THR A 326 -1.26 -8.07 -23.42
C THR A 326 -2.68 -8.34 -22.91
N HIS A 327 -3.23 -9.52 -23.15
CA HIS A 327 -4.59 -9.91 -22.74
C HIS A 327 -4.80 -9.97 -21.21
N VAL A 328 -3.73 -10.11 -20.41
CA VAL A 328 -3.84 -10.14 -18.93
C VAL A 328 -3.79 -8.75 -18.29
N PHE A 329 -3.43 -7.72 -19.08
CA PHE A 329 -3.36 -6.33 -18.62
C PHE A 329 -4.64 -5.59 -19.02
N VAL A 330 -5.52 -5.39 -18.04
CA VAL A 330 -6.86 -4.82 -18.22
C VAL A 330 -7.09 -3.60 -17.30
N GLY A 331 -7.92 -2.68 -17.78
CA GLY A 331 -8.37 -1.49 -17.04
C GLY A 331 -9.89 -1.43 -16.94
N SER A 332 -10.41 -0.53 -16.10
CA SER A 332 -11.85 -0.29 -15.94
C SER A 332 -12.42 0.70 -16.96
N ILE A 333 -11.56 1.33 -17.78
CA ILE A 333 -11.93 2.37 -18.75
C ILE A 333 -11.35 2.00 -20.12
N PRO A 334 -12.10 1.25 -20.95
CA PRO A 334 -11.62 0.78 -22.25
C PRO A 334 -11.13 1.90 -23.19
N GLU A 335 -11.72 3.09 -23.10
CA GLU A 335 -11.42 4.27 -23.92
C GLU A 335 -10.00 4.80 -23.69
N MET A 336 -9.37 4.46 -22.55
CA MET A 336 -7.97 4.77 -22.27
C MET A 336 -6.98 3.86 -23.02
N GLY A 337 -7.44 2.75 -23.61
CA GLY A 337 -6.60 1.79 -24.33
C GLY A 337 -5.37 1.38 -23.51
N ASP A 338 -4.21 1.31 -24.17
CA ASP A 338 -2.94 0.90 -23.55
C ASP A 338 -2.52 1.83 -22.41
N GLU A 339 -2.86 3.12 -22.46
CA GLU A 339 -2.51 4.05 -21.38
C GLU A 339 -3.20 3.74 -20.06
N GLY A 340 -4.38 3.13 -20.12
CA GLY A 340 -5.21 2.79 -18.94
C GLY A 340 -5.07 1.36 -18.46
N ARG A 341 -4.39 0.49 -19.22
CA ARG A 341 -4.27 -0.95 -18.89
C ARG A 341 -2.82 -1.43 -18.77
N VAL A 342 -1.86 -0.83 -19.48
CA VAL A 342 -0.45 -1.25 -19.48
C VAL A 342 0.34 -0.41 -18.47
N PRO A 343 1.21 -1.02 -17.63
CA PRO A 343 2.09 -0.28 -16.73
C PRO A 343 2.96 0.75 -17.48
N PRO A 344 3.23 1.92 -16.88
CA PRO A 344 3.99 2.97 -17.55
C PRO A 344 5.45 2.54 -17.79
N GLY A 345 6.08 3.08 -18.84
CA GLY A 345 7.53 3.07 -18.96
C GLY A 345 8.20 3.81 -17.78
N LEU A 346 9.43 3.43 -17.47
CA LEU A 346 10.22 3.97 -16.36
C LEU A 346 11.39 4.87 -16.82
N ASP A 347 11.41 5.24 -18.10
CA ASP A 347 12.34 6.26 -18.59
C ASP A 347 12.02 7.62 -17.95
N GLY A 348 13.05 8.26 -17.39
CA GLY A 348 12.91 9.55 -16.70
C GLY A 348 12.15 9.48 -15.36
N ALA A 349 11.90 8.29 -14.81
CA ALA A 349 11.13 8.14 -13.57
C ALA A 349 11.77 8.84 -12.37
N GLY A 350 13.11 8.87 -12.30
CA GLY A 350 13.87 9.56 -11.25
C GLY A 350 13.79 11.09 -11.32
N ASP A 351 13.60 11.65 -12.50
CA ASP A 351 13.34 13.09 -12.73
C ASP A 351 11.87 13.44 -12.48
N LYS A 352 10.96 12.55 -12.87
CA LYS A 352 9.52 12.75 -12.73
C LYS A 352 9.04 12.76 -11.30
N LEU A 353 9.37 11.71 -10.56
CA LEU A 353 8.84 11.45 -9.22
C LEU A 353 9.82 11.94 -8.16
N ASN A 354 9.29 12.48 -7.07
CA ASN A 354 10.13 12.79 -5.90
C ASN A 354 10.58 11.51 -5.19
N GLU A 355 11.67 11.63 -4.42
CA GLU A 355 12.30 10.48 -3.75
C GLU A 355 11.34 9.76 -2.80
N ALA A 356 10.62 10.51 -1.97
CA ALA A 356 9.67 9.96 -1.02
C ALA A 356 8.61 9.11 -1.73
N TRP A 357 8.06 9.62 -2.84
CA TRP A 357 7.04 8.92 -3.62
C TRP A 357 7.57 7.66 -4.30
N LEU A 358 8.79 7.71 -4.87
CA LEU A 358 9.43 6.52 -5.44
C LEU A 358 9.63 5.43 -4.39
N LYS A 359 10.08 5.79 -3.18
CA LYS A 359 10.22 4.85 -2.06
C LYS A 359 8.89 4.26 -1.65
N THR A 360 7.84 5.10 -1.50
CA THR A 360 6.49 4.63 -1.19
C THR A 360 5.98 3.63 -2.23
N ILE A 361 6.10 3.94 -3.53
CA ILE A 361 5.65 3.03 -4.59
C ILE A 361 6.38 1.68 -4.55
N LEU A 362 7.70 1.68 -4.36
CA LEU A 362 8.49 0.44 -4.34
C LEU A 362 8.26 -0.38 -3.07
N ASN A 363 8.06 0.29 -1.93
CA ASN A 363 7.81 -0.38 -0.66
C ASN A 363 6.37 -0.92 -0.55
N GLU A 364 5.39 -0.10 -0.90
CA GLU A 364 3.97 -0.36 -0.63
C GLU A 364 3.16 -0.78 -1.86
N GLY A 365 3.75 -0.68 -3.05
CA GLY A 365 3.07 -0.86 -4.34
C GLY A 365 2.34 0.41 -4.80
N ALA A 366 2.06 0.50 -6.10
CA ALA A 366 1.35 1.63 -6.70
C ALA A 366 -0.18 1.43 -6.68
N LYS A 367 -0.91 2.41 -6.12
CA LYS A 367 -2.39 2.45 -6.11
C LYS A 367 -2.99 3.67 -6.81
N ASP A 368 -2.15 4.60 -7.26
CA ASP A 368 -2.59 5.90 -7.76
C ASP A 368 -3.43 5.84 -9.04
N ARG A 369 -3.37 4.72 -9.77
CA ARG A 369 -4.15 4.46 -10.98
C ARG A 369 -5.30 3.50 -10.63
N PRO A 370 -6.42 4.01 -10.09
CA PRO A 370 -7.52 3.16 -9.64
C PRO A 370 -8.12 2.36 -10.80
N TYR A 371 -8.05 2.91 -12.02
CA TYR A 371 -8.55 2.31 -13.25
C TYR A 371 -7.74 1.10 -13.76
N MET A 372 -6.49 0.91 -13.32
CA MET A 372 -5.72 -0.29 -13.69
C MET A 372 -6.09 -1.45 -12.77
N LYS A 373 -6.37 -2.65 -13.31
CA LYS A 373 -6.59 -3.83 -12.46
C LYS A 373 -5.29 -4.51 -12.03
N THR A 374 -4.26 -4.48 -12.89
CA THR A 374 -2.94 -5.00 -12.56
C THR A 374 -2.28 -4.14 -11.49
N ARG A 375 -1.77 -4.76 -10.42
CA ARG A 375 -1.11 -4.06 -9.30
C ARG A 375 0.40 -4.31 -9.31
N MET A 376 1.16 -3.26 -9.01
CA MET A 376 2.61 -3.35 -8.85
C MET A 376 2.93 -4.12 -7.56
N PRO A 377 3.84 -5.11 -7.59
CA PRO A 377 4.28 -5.82 -6.39
C PRO A 377 4.94 -4.89 -5.37
N LYS A 378 4.92 -5.32 -4.10
CA LYS A 378 5.68 -4.71 -3.02
C LYS A 378 7.09 -5.30 -2.99
N PHE A 379 8.11 -4.46 -3.07
CA PHE A 379 9.51 -4.91 -3.10
C PHE A 379 10.27 -4.64 -1.79
N GLY A 380 9.71 -3.81 -0.91
CA GLY A 380 10.27 -3.49 0.40
C GLY A 380 11.37 -2.42 0.36
N ASN A 381 11.70 -1.89 1.55
CA ASN A 381 12.66 -0.79 1.71
C ASN A 381 14.06 -1.08 1.14
N ALA A 382 14.57 -2.31 1.27
CA ALA A 382 15.90 -2.65 0.78
C ALA A 382 16.05 -2.42 -0.75
N VAL A 383 15.01 -2.73 -1.52
CA VAL A 383 14.99 -2.48 -2.97
C VAL A 383 14.80 -1.00 -3.26
N ALA A 384 13.92 -0.33 -2.50
CA ALA A 384 13.69 1.10 -2.64
C ALA A 384 14.97 1.92 -2.39
N ASP A 385 15.67 1.68 -1.29
CA ASP A 385 16.90 2.39 -0.92
C ASP A 385 18.06 2.10 -1.89
N ALA A 386 18.08 0.91 -2.51
CA ALA A 386 19.04 0.62 -3.56
C ALA A 386 18.67 1.31 -4.89
N LEU A 387 17.43 1.22 -5.35
CA LEU A 387 17.04 1.63 -6.71
C LEU A 387 16.81 3.13 -6.85
N VAL A 388 16.18 3.77 -5.86
CA VAL A 388 15.69 5.16 -5.98
C VAL A 388 16.82 6.17 -6.18
N PRO A 389 17.91 6.18 -5.38
CA PRO A 389 19.00 7.14 -5.58
C PRO A 389 19.66 7.01 -6.96
N ARG A 390 19.72 5.77 -7.48
CA ARG A 390 20.29 5.49 -8.80
C ARG A 390 19.40 5.99 -9.93
N LEU A 391 18.09 5.77 -9.83
CA LEU A 391 17.13 6.33 -10.79
C LEU A 391 17.23 7.85 -10.81
N ILE A 392 17.25 8.50 -9.64
CA ILE A 392 17.40 9.95 -9.54
C ILE A 392 18.71 10.41 -10.19
N ALA A 393 19.85 9.82 -9.81
CA ALA A 393 21.15 10.18 -10.37
C ALA A 393 21.26 9.93 -11.89
N SER A 394 20.55 8.93 -12.42
CA SER A 394 20.55 8.60 -13.85
C SER A 394 19.59 9.46 -14.67
N ASP A 395 18.48 9.91 -14.09
CA ASP A 395 17.37 10.47 -14.84
C ASP A 395 17.26 12.00 -14.70
N MET A 396 17.74 12.57 -13.58
CA MET A 396 17.56 13.99 -13.25
C MET A 396 18.00 14.91 -14.39
N GLN A 397 17.12 15.81 -14.80
CA GLN A 397 17.40 16.81 -15.82
C GLN A 397 17.66 18.19 -15.20
N GLU A 398 18.02 19.14 -16.04
CA GLU A 398 18.33 20.51 -15.66
C GLU A 398 17.11 21.20 -15.00
N SER A 399 17.35 22.02 -13.98
CA SER A 399 16.28 22.73 -13.29
C SER A 399 15.64 23.80 -14.16
N VAL A 400 14.35 24.05 -13.95
CA VAL A 400 13.63 25.12 -14.63
C VAL A 400 13.86 26.42 -13.86
N ALA A 401 14.09 27.51 -14.59
CA ALA A 401 14.28 28.82 -13.98
C ALA A 401 13.10 29.18 -13.05
N PRO A 402 13.36 29.83 -11.90
CA PRO A 402 12.30 30.37 -11.06
C PRO A 402 11.41 31.32 -11.85
N VAL A 403 10.09 31.21 -11.66
CA VAL A 403 9.13 32.09 -12.31
C VAL A 403 8.64 33.11 -11.30
N VAL A 404 8.75 34.40 -11.64
CA VAL A 404 8.24 35.50 -10.81
C VAL A 404 6.76 35.67 -11.10
N MET A 405 5.92 35.60 -10.06
CA MET A 405 4.48 35.79 -10.21
C MET A 405 4.16 37.29 -10.37
N PRO A 406 3.34 37.68 -11.38
CA PRO A 406 3.02 39.08 -11.63
C PRO A 406 2.00 39.66 -10.62
N GLU A 407 1.31 38.81 -9.87
CA GLU A 407 0.20 39.16 -8.98
C GLU A 407 0.32 38.40 -7.65
N ALA A 408 -0.49 38.79 -6.66
CA ALA A 408 -0.56 38.10 -5.37
C ALA A 408 -1.04 36.64 -5.49
N ASP A 409 -0.59 35.74 -4.60
CA ASP A 409 -0.86 34.29 -4.62
C ASP A 409 -2.33 33.93 -4.86
N HIS A 410 -3.25 34.60 -4.16
CA HIS A 410 -4.67 34.35 -4.29
C HIS A 410 -5.26 34.66 -5.68
N ARG A 411 -4.67 35.60 -6.45
CA ARG A 411 -5.00 35.90 -7.85
C ARG A 411 -4.47 34.85 -8.80
N ILE A 412 -3.20 34.52 -8.64
CA ILE A 412 -2.54 33.46 -9.41
C ILE A 412 -3.32 32.14 -9.30
N LYS A 413 -3.77 31.79 -8.10
CA LYS A 413 -4.54 30.57 -7.85
C LYS A 413 -5.96 30.62 -8.43
N ALA A 414 -6.59 31.80 -8.49
CA ALA A 414 -7.89 31.98 -9.13
C ALA A 414 -7.79 31.77 -10.65
N ASP A 415 -6.79 32.39 -11.29
CA ASP A 415 -6.50 32.20 -12.72
C ASP A 415 -6.15 30.75 -13.04
N ALA A 416 -5.37 30.10 -12.19
CA ALA A 416 -5.05 28.68 -12.32
C ALA A 416 -6.29 27.79 -12.19
N ARG A 417 -7.18 28.07 -11.22
CA ARG A 417 -8.45 27.36 -11.04
C ARG A 417 -9.35 27.49 -12.29
N LEU A 418 -9.40 28.68 -12.88
CA LEU A 418 -10.11 28.92 -14.14
C LEU A 418 -9.48 28.12 -15.28
N MET A 419 -8.14 28.12 -15.39
CA MET A 419 -7.41 27.37 -16.42
C MET A 419 -7.72 25.87 -16.37
N VAL A 420 -7.71 25.25 -15.18
CA VAL A 420 -7.93 23.80 -15.06
C VAL A 420 -9.41 23.40 -15.19
N GLY A 421 -10.33 24.33 -14.97
CA GLY A 421 -11.78 24.14 -15.08
C GLY A 421 -12.29 23.98 -16.52
N ASP A 422 -13.61 23.96 -16.68
CA ASP A 422 -14.30 23.73 -17.96
C ASP A 422 -14.24 24.88 -18.98
N GLN A 423 -13.78 26.07 -18.58
CA GLN A 423 -13.80 27.28 -19.41
C GLN A 423 -12.51 27.55 -20.18
N ALA A 424 -11.42 26.83 -19.86
CA ALA A 424 -10.10 27.05 -20.46
C ALA A 424 -9.44 25.72 -20.86
N LEU A 425 -8.36 25.30 -20.21
CA LEU A 425 -7.60 24.09 -20.57
C LEU A 425 -8.38 22.79 -20.33
N SER A 426 -9.48 22.84 -19.56
CA SER A 426 -10.37 21.68 -19.37
C SER A 426 -9.68 20.45 -18.78
N CYS A 427 -8.69 20.62 -17.89
CA CYS A 427 -7.97 19.51 -17.24
C CYS A 427 -8.92 18.52 -16.55
N ILE A 428 -10.00 19.06 -15.96
CA ILE A 428 -11.06 18.28 -15.28
C ILE A 428 -11.87 17.35 -16.19
N LYS A 429 -11.73 17.44 -17.52
CA LYS A 429 -12.34 16.47 -18.46
C LYS A 429 -11.68 15.10 -18.36
N CYS A 430 -10.40 15.05 -17.99
CA CYS A 430 -9.62 13.83 -17.91
C CYS A 430 -9.11 13.54 -16.51
N HIS A 431 -8.90 14.53 -15.65
CA HIS A 431 -8.36 14.32 -14.32
C HIS A 431 -9.42 14.43 -13.24
N THR A 432 -9.46 13.44 -12.35
CA THR A 432 -10.24 13.51 -11.12
C THR A 432 -9.70 14.64 -10.23
N PHE A 433 -10.55 15.20 -9.37
CA PHE A 433 -10.16 16.21 -8.41
C PHE A 433 -10.69 15.82 -7.03
N GLU A 434 -9.83 15.29 -6.15
CA GLU A 434 -10.22 14.74 -4.85
C GLU A 434 -11.35 13.70 -5.01
N LYS A 435 -12.53 13.95 -4.42
CA LYS A 435 -13.72 13.08 -4.51
C LYS A 435 -14.56 13.33 -5.77
N TYR A 436 -14.27 14.40 -6.52
CA TYR A 436 -15.03 14.80 -7.69
C TYR A 436 -14.50 14.06 -8.92
N ALA A 437 -15.33 13.16 -9.46
CA ALA A 437 -15.07 12.47 -10.70
C ALA A 437 -14.86 13.46 -11.86
N ALA A 438 -13.90 13.17 -12.74
CA ALA A 438 -13.69 13.93 -13.96
C ALA A 438 -14.97 13.97 -14.81
N THR A 439 -15.12 14.97 -15.67
CA THR A 439 -16.32 15.07 -16.54
C THR A 439 -16.31 14.10 -17.71
N GLY A 440 -15.15 13.53 -18.05
CA GLY A 440 -14.99 12.47 -19.05
C GLY A 440 -14.21 11.28 -18.48
N ILE A 441 -13.00 11.06 -19.00
CA ILE A 441 -12.13 9.95 -18.62
C ILE A 441 -11.63 10.15 -17.19
N GLN A 442 -11.57 9.10 -16.37
CA GLN A 442 -11.15 9.19 -14.96
C GLN A 442 -9.64 8.90 -14.79
N SER A 443 -8.78 9.85 -15.14
CA SER A 443 -7.32 9.75 -14.95
C SER A 443 -6.88 10.11 -13.53
N LEU A 444 -5.57 10.25 -13.32
CA LEU A 444 -4.94 10.56 -12.03
C LEU A 444 -5.54 11.82 -11.37
N ASP A 445 -5.71 11.77 -10.05
CA ASP A 445 -6.21 12.90 -9.26
C ASP A 445 -5.19 14.07 -9.20
N MET A 446 -5.63 15.27 -9.64
CA MET A 446 -4.80 16.47 -9.69
C MET A 446 -4.30 16.91 -8.32
N THR A 447 -5.10 16.72 -7.26
CA THR A 447 -4.74 17.15 -5.91
C THR A 447 -3.57 16.36 -5.32
N THR A 448 -3.18 15.26 -5.97
CA THR A 448 -2.03 14.44 -5.59
C THR A 448 -0.75 14.83 -6.29
N MET A 449 -0.80 15.61 -7.39
CA MET A 449 0.31 15.82 -8.32
C MET A 449 1.55 16.42 -7.64
N THR A 450 1.39 17.44 -6.81
CA THR A 450 2.50 18.11 -6.12
C THR A 450 3.14 17.26 -5.02
N ARG A 451 2.40 16.28 -4.48
CA ARG A 451 2.94 15.31 -3.50
C ARG A 451 3.83 14.25 -4.13
N ARG A 452 3.75 14.06 -5.45
CA ARG A 452 4.38 12.95 -6.16
C ARG A 452 5.36 13.39 -7.24
N LEU A 453 5.05 14.48 -7.95
CA LEU A 453 5.85 14.99 -9.06
C LEU A 453 6.89 15.99 -8.54
N ARG A 454 7.96 16.18 -9.31
CA ARG A 454 8.87 17.32 -9.14
C ARG A 454 8.36 18.51 -9.95
N ARG A 455 8.47 19.72 -9.38
CA ARG A 455 8.09 20.98 -10.03
C ARG A 455 8.72 21.13 -11.42
N ASP A 456 10.04 20.95 -11.49
CA ASP A 456 10.80 21.18 -12.73
C ASP A 456 10.40 20.20 -13.84
N TRP A 457 10.16 18.92 -13.49
CA TRP A 457 9.60 17.95 -14.43
C TRP A 457 8.19 18.33 -14.87
N PHE A 458 7.33 18.77 -13.94
CA PHE A 458 5.97 19.22 -14.27
C PHE A 458 6.01 20.37 -15.29
N HIS A 459 6.90 21.34 -15.10
CA HIS A 459 7.10 22.45 -16.04
C HIS A 459 7.45 21.97 -17.45
N ARG A 460 8.48 21.11 -17.57
CA ARG A 460 8.88 20.57 -18.88
C ARG A 460 7.79 19.71 -19.52
N TYR A 461 7.14 18.87 -18.71
CA TYR A 461 6.09 17.97 -19.19
C TYR A 461 4.85 18.71 -19.68
N MET A 462 4.45 19.80 -19.03
CA MET A 462 3.30 20.60 -19.44
C MET A 462 3.52 21.30 -20.78
N LEU A 463 4.77 21.69 -21.10
CA LEU A 463 5.13 22.30 -22.38
C LEU A 463 5.02 21.32 -23.56
N ASP A 464 5.48 20.08 -23.37
CA ASP A 464 5.42 19.04 -24.41
C ASP A 464 5.18 17.62 -23.83
N PRO A 465 3.92 17.25 -23.55
CA PRO A 465 3.60 15.92 -23.02
C PRO A 465 4.00 14.77 -23.96
N GLN A 466 3.98 15.00 -25.29
CA GLN A 466 4.25 13.97 -26.29
C GLN A 466 5.72 13.56 -26.30
N GLN A 467 6.64 14.48 -25.99
CA GLN A 467 8.06 14.19 -25.83
C GLN A 467 8.33 13.15 -24.73
N TYR A 468 7.54 13.19 -23.65
CA TYR A 468 7.70 12.27 -22.52
C TYR A 468 6.90 10.98 -22.67
N ARG A 469 5.78 11.03 -23.40
CA ARG A 469 4.93 9.87 -23.65
C ARG A 469 4.30 9.97 -25.03
N SER A 470 4.92 9.31 -25.99
CA SER A 470 4.40 9.19 -27.36
C SER A 470 2.97 8.65 -27.37
N GLY A 471 2.06 9.35 -28.07
CA GLY A 471 0.66 8.94 -28.21
C GLY A 471 -0.18 9.20 -26.96
N THR A 472 0.28 10.06 -26.04
CA THR A 472 -0.51 10.36 -24.85
C THR A 472 -1.77 11.17 -25.17
N ARG A 473 -2.85 10.93 -24.43
CA ARG A 473 -4.10 11.73 -24.53
C ARG A 473 -3.97 13.13 -23.95
N MET A 474 -2.91 13.42 -23.20
CA MET A 474 -2.73 14.75 -22.63
C MET A 474 -2.48 15.79 -23.74
N PRO A 475 -3.33 16.83 -23.85
CA PRO A 475 -3.19 17.82 -24.90
C PRO A 475 -1.96 18.69 -24.69
N ALA A 476 -1.35 19.14 -25.78
CA ALA A 476 -0.33 20.17 -25.75
C ALA A 476 -1.02 21.55 -25.68
N ALA A 477 -1.09 22.13 -24.48
CA ALA A 477 -1.70 23.44 -24.25
C ALA A 477 -0.76 24.62 -24.57
N TRP A 478 0.54 24.36 -24.77
CA TRP A 478 1.54 25.36 -25.14
C TRP A 478 2.37 24.96 -26.37
N PRO A 479 1.75 24.66 -27.52
CA PRO A 479 2.48 24.25 -28.72
C PRO A 479 3.52 25.32 -29.11
N LYS A 480 4.79 24.91 -29.21
CA LYS A 480 5.93 25.81 -29.47
C LYS A 480 6.07 26.95 -28.43
N GLY A 481 5.68 26.68 -27.18
CA GLY A 481 5.76 27.64 -26.07
C GLY A 481 4.67 28.72 -26.08
N ARG A 482 3.65 28.61 -26.93
CA ARG A 482 2.56 29.60 -27.03
C ARG A 482 1.28 29.05 -26.42
N SER A 483 0.71 29.78 -25.47
CA SER A 483 -0.55 29.38 -24.82
C SER A 483 -1.72 29.36 -25.79
N VAL A 484 -2.59 28.35 -25.67
CA VAL A 484 -3.91 28.31 -26.33
C VAL A 484 -4.95 29.17 -25.61
N VAL A 485 -4.64 29.71 -24.43
CA VAL A 485 -5.48 30.62 -23.64
C VAL A 485 -4.71 31.91 -23.32
N PRO A 486 -4.45 32.76 -24.34
CA PRO A 486 -3.57 33.92 -24.20
C PRO A 486 -4.11 35.02 -23.27
N ASP A 487 -5.42 35.05 -23.02
CA ASP A 487 -6.05 36.09 -22.21
C ASP A 487 -5.82 35.93 -20.71
N ILE A 488 -5.35 34.76 -20.25
CA ILE A 488 -5.07 34.49 -18.84
C ILE A 488 -3.57 34.68 -18.59
N LEU A 489 -3.19 35.49 -17.60
CA LEU A 489 -1.79 35.72 -17.20
C LEU A 489 -0.89 36.15 -18.39
N GLY A 490 -1.44 36.91 -19.34
CA GLY A 490 -0.75 37.40 -20.53
C GLY A 490 -0.29 36.30 -21.51
N GLY A 491 -0.77 35.06 -21.35
CA GLY A 491 -0.42 33.95 -22.23
C GLY A 491 1.01 33.42 -22.05
N ASP A 492 1.72 33.88 -21.01
CA ASP A 492 3.08 33.42 -20.72
C ASP A 492 3.05 31.97 -20.21
N ALA A 493 3.71 31.08 -20.95
CA ALA A 493 3.67 29.65 -20.64
C ALA A 493 4.27 29.33 -19.26
N GLY A 494 5.39 29.97 -18.89
CA GLY A 494 6.04 29.72 -17.61
C GLY A 494 5.19 30.18 -16.43
N VAL A 495 4.59 31.37 -16.54
CA VAL A 495 3.67 31.93 -15.53
C VAL A 495 2.42 31.08 -15.42
N GLN A 496 1.79 30.68 -16.53
CA GLN A 496 0.59 29.85 -16.49
C GLN A 496 0.84 28.48 -15.88
N ILE A 497 1.94 27.81 -16.25
CA ILE A 497 2.29 26.49 -15.71
C ILE A 497 2.64 26.59 -14.22
N GLU A 498 3.39 27.61 -13.81
CA GLU A 498 3.67 27.86 -12.39
C GLU A 498 2.38 28.16 -11.61
N ALA A 499 1.47 28.94 -12.16
CA ALA A 499 0.18 29.24 -11.52
C ALA A 499 -0.60 27.95 -11.23
N ILE A 500 -0.67 27.04 -12.21
CA ILE A 500 -1.28 25.71 -12.04
C ILE A 500 -0.55 24.93 -10.93
N TRP A 501 0.78 24.94 -10.91
CA TRP A 501 1.56 24.30 -9.85
C TRP A 501 1.24 24.87 -8.46
N GLN A 502 1.20 26.20 -8.30
CA GLN A 502 0.87 26.89 -7.05
C GLN A 502 -0.54 26.56 -6.55
N TYR A 503 -1.51 26.50 -7.46
CA TYR A 503 -2.87 26.06 -7.15
C TYR A 503 -2.92 24.60 -6.68
N LEU A 504 -2.18 23.70 -7.34
CA LEU A 504 -2.13 22.29 -6.95
C LEU A 504 -1.33 22.02 -5.67
N LEU A 505 -0.51 22.97 -5.19
CA LEU A 505 0.17 22.86 -3.88
C LEU A 505 -0.82 22.89 -2.72
N ASP A 506 -2.00 23.49 -2.91
CA ASP A 506 -3.05 23.49 -1.88
C ASP A 506 -3.65 22.09 -1.66
N GLY A 507 -3.44 21.16 -2.59
CA GLY A 507 -3.84 19.75 -2.47
C GLY A 507 -5.34 19.60 -2.25
N ASN A 508 -5.75 18.93 -1.18
CA ASN A 508 -7.17 18.78 -0.81
C ASN A 508 -7.82 20.07 -0.27
N ARG A 509 -7.04 21.14 -0.07
CA ARG A 509 -7.56 22.47 0.31
C ARG A 509 -7.78 23.36 -0.91
N ALA A 510 -7.36 22.94 -2.10
CA ALA A 510 -7.55 23.68 -3.33
C ALA A 510 -9.05 23.85 -3.62
N LYS A 511 -9.47 25.07 -3.95
CA LYS A 511 -10.88 25.32 -4.32
C LYS A 511 -11.25 24.54 -5.57
N ILE A 512 -12.41 23.89 -5.55
CA ILE A 512 -12.87 23.03 -6.63
C ILE A 512 -13.01 23.82 -7.95
N PRO A 513 -12.44 23.36 -9.08
CA PRO A 513 -12.61 23.99 -10.38
C PRO A 513 -14.08 24.06 -10.83
N SER A 514 -14.42 25.04 -11.67
CA SER A 514 -15.73 25.11 -12.32
C SER A 514 -16.00 23.87 -13.17
N GLY A 515 -17.27 23.46 -13.28
CA GLY A 515 -17.69 22.32 -14.10
C GLY A 515 -17.68 20.94 -13.43
N LEU A 516 -17.12 20.81 -12.21
CA LEU A 516 -17.11 19.54 -11.47
C LEU A 516 -18.32 19.32 -10.53
N MET A 517 -18.95 20.40 -10.06
CA MET A 517 -20.12 20.31 -9.19
C MET A 517 -21.40 20.14 -10.03
N ARG A 518 -21.72 18.90 -10.39
CA ARG A 518 -22.85 18.58 -11.30
C ARG A 518 -24.24 18.89 -10.75
N GLU A 519 -24.38 18.96 -9.42
CA GLU A 519 -25.65 19.23 -8.72
C GLU A 519 -25.70 20.62 -8.07
N ALA A 520 -24.71 21.48 -8.36
CA ALA A 520 -24.72 22.83 -7.83
C ALA A 520 -25.92 23.62 -8.37
N ILE A 521 -26.61 24.31 -7.48
CA ILE A 521 -27.61 25.32 -7.81
C ILE A 521 -26.90 26.67 -7.66
N GLU A 522 -26.06 27.00 -8.63
CA GLU A 522 -25.38 28.29 -8.63
C GLU A 522 -26.41 29.42 -8.79
N LEU A 523 -26.44 30.32 -7.81
CA LEU A 523 -27.24 31.53 -7.87
C LEU A 523 -26.50 32.59 -8.69
N ILE A 524 -26.78 32.68 -9.98
CA ILE A 524 -26.11 33.64 -10.87
C ILE A 524 -26.85 34.98 -10.87
N PRO A 525 -26.25 36.08 -10.38
CA PRO A 525 -26.86 37.40 -10.47
C PRO A 525 -26.71 37.93 -11.90
N ALA A 526 -27.74 37.75 -12.73
CA ALA A 526 -27.71 38.18 -14.13
C ALA A 526 -28.17 39.65 -14.30
N ASP A 527 -29.44 39.93 -13.99
CA ASP A 527 -30.05 41.24 -14.28
C ASP A 527 -30.20 42.13 -13.04
N ARG A 528 -30.33 41.51 -11.87
CA ARG A 528 -30.56 42.18 -10.58
C ARG A 528 -29.79 41.53 -9.45
N PRO A 529 -29.54 42.23 -8.33
CA PRO A 529 -28.91 41.63 -7.17
C PRO A 529 -29.68 40.41 -6.67
N VAL A 530 -28.94 39.36 -6.30
CA VAL A 530 -29.50 38.13 -5.73
C VAL A 530 -29.15 38.09 -4.25
N ILE A 531 -30.16 37.83 -3.41
CA ILE A 531 -29.98 37.77 -1.96
C ILE A 531 -30.11 36.31 -1.52
N TYR A 532 -29.10 35.84 -0.80
CA TYR A 532 -29.07 34.51 -0.22
C TYR A 532 -28.99 34.60 1.31
N ARG A 533 -30.01 34.04 1.98
CA ARG A 533 -30.13 34.06 3.44
C ARG A 533 -30.12 32.64 3.98
N ASN A 534 -28.93 32.19 4.37
CA ASN A 534 -28.72 30.88 4.98
C ASN A 534 -27.43 30.87 5.80
N PHE A 535 -27.03 29.70 6.32
CA PHE A 535 -25.76 29.53 7.01
C PHE A 535 -24.61 29.71 6.02
N ILE A 536 -23.80 30.76 6.21
CA ILE A 536 -22.66 31.10 5.35
C ILE A 536 -21.39 30.99 6.18
N GLU A 537 -20.37 30.32 5.63
CA GLU A 537 -19.09 30.12 6.31
C GLU A 537 -18.46 31.46 6.66
N GLY A 538 -17.98 31.64 7.89
CA GLY A 538 -17.38 32.92 8.35
C GLY A 538 -18.36 33.97 8.87
N LEU A 539 -19.68 33.71 8.84
CA LEU A 539 -20.72 34.58 9.40
C LEU A 539 -21.47 33.91 10.56
N SER A 540 -22.22 34.71 11.33
CA SER A 540 -23.25 34.17 12.22
C SER A 540 -24.37 33.47 11.44
N PRO A 541 -25.25 32.71 12.13
CA PRO A 541 -26.49 32.19 11.57
C PRO A 541 -27.45 33.24 10.96
N ARG A 542 -27.16 34.54 11.12
CA ARG A 542 -27.95 35.65 10.57
C ARG A 542 -27.27 36.32 9.38
N GLY A 543 -26.41 35.60 8.66
CA GLY A 543 -25.75 36.05 7.45
C GLY A 543 -26.72 36.29 6.28
N ILE A 544 -26.40 37.32 5.50
CA ILE A 544 -27.16 37.76 4.31
C ILE A 544 -26.15 38.03 3.20
N ALA A 545 -26.00 37.10 2.26
CA ALA A 545 -25.18 37.28 1.08
C ALA A 545 -25.93 38.04 0.00
N VAL A 546 -25.24 38.93 -0.71
CA VAL A 546 -25.75 39.76 -1.80
C VAL A 546 -24.80 39.66 -2.99
N GLY A 547 -25.33 39.14 -4.09
CA GLY A 547 -24.62 38.90 -5.34
C GLY A 547 -24.99 39.94 -6.39
N PHE A 548 -24.03 40.31 -7.24
CA PHE A 548 -24.14 41.34 -8.29
C PHE A 548 -23.57 40.84 -9.61
N ARG A 549 -24.09 41.31 -10.74
CA ARG A 549 -23.65 40.89 -12.08
C ARG A 549 -22.20 41.28 -12.38
N GLU A 550 -21.71 42.32 -11.71
CA GLU A 550 -20.34 42.81 -11.76
C GLU A 550 -19.33 41.83 -11.13
N LYS A 551 -19.80 40.69 -10.60
CA LYS A 551 -18.98 39.66 -9.95
C LYS A 551 -18.19 40.19 -8.75
N ALA A 552 -18.68 41.24 -8.10
CA ALA A 552 -18.22 41.72 -6.80
C ALA A 552 -19.36 41.50 -5.80
N HIS A 553 -19.14 40.72 -4.77
CA HIS A 553 -20.17 40.21 -3.87
C HIS A 553 -19.84 40.50 -2.42
N PHE A 554 -20.85 40.54 -1.55
CA PHE A 554 -20.61 40.65 -0.11
C PHE A 554 -21.58 39.79 0.70
N ALA A 555 -21.21 39.50 1.95
CA ALA A 555 -22.09 38.92 2.94
C ALA A 555 -22.12 39.80 4.18
N TRP A 556 -23.33 40.21 4.56
CA TRP A 556 -23.62 41.09 5.68
C TRP A 556 -24.18 40.29 6.85
N ASP A 557 -23.63 40.51 8.04
CA ASP A 557 -23.97 39.74 9.22
C ASP A 557 -24.86 40.55 10.16
N ALA A 558 -26.11 40.14 10.33
CA ALA A 558 -27.09 40.86 11.14
C ALA A 558 -26.89 40.74 12.66
N GLU A 559 -26.02 39.85 13.12
CA GLU A 559 -25.56 39.83 14.52
C GLU A 559 -24.43 40.84 14.75
N HIS A 560 -23.58 41.04 13.74
CA HIS A 560 -22.44 41.94 13.81
C HIS A 560 -22.72 43.35 13.24
N MET A 561 -23.86 43.55 12.56
CA MET A 561 -24.27 44.79 11.89
C MET A 561 -23.27 45.34 10.86
N THR A 562 -22.53 44.45 10.20
CA THR A 562 -21.44 44.84 9.28
C THR A 562 -21.29 43.82 8.16
N PRO A 563 -20.80 44.22 6.96
CA PRO A 563 -20.26 43.26 6.01
C PRO A 563 -19.11 42.48 6.67
N ARG A 564 -19.13 41.16 6.50
CA ARG A 564 -18.15 40.22 7.07
C ARG A 564 -17.35 39.51 6.00
N LEU A 565 -17.88 39.38 4.79
CA LEU A 565 -17.16 38.86 3.64
C LEU A 565 -17.38 39.75 2.43
N ILE A 566 -16.34 39.86 1.61
CA ILE A 566 -16.41 40.32 0.23
C ILE A 566 -15.64 39.34 -0.66
N TRP A 567 -16.08 39.14 -1.89
CA TRP A 567 -15.40 38.23 -2.82
C TRP A 567 -15.78 38.52 -4.28
N HIS A 568 -15.04 37.91 -5.21
CA HIS A 568 -15.26 38.06 -6.64
C HIS A 568 -15.65 36.76 -7.33
N GLY A 569 -16.19 36.83 -8.55
CA GLY A 569 -16.43 35.65 -9.39
C GLY A 569 -17.82 35.03 -9.19
N GLY A 570 -17.87 33.73 -8.87
CA GLY A 570 -19.13 33.03 -8.60
C GLY A 570 -19.76 33.47 -7.26
N PHE A 571 -21.09 33.58 -7.21
CA PHE A 571 -21.78 34.06 -6.02
C PHE A 571 -21.87 32.96 -4.94
N ILE A 572 -22.90 32.11 -4.98
CA ILE A 572 -23.14 31.03 -4.01
C ILE A 572 -23.78 29.83 -4.71
N ASP A 573 -23.41 28.62 -4.29
CA ASP A 573 -24.15 27.40 -4.55
C ASP A 573 -25.23 27.18 -3.47
N ALA A 574 -26.50 27.21 -3.87
CA ALA A 574 -27.63 27.03 -2.97
C ALA A 574 -28.00 25.55 -2.72
N SER A 575 -27.42 24.60 -3.47
CA SER A 575 -27.79 23.18 -3.48
C SER A 575 -27.89 22.59 -2.07
N LYS A 576 -26.85 22.81 -1.24
CA LYS A 576 -26.75 22.32 0.13
C LYS A 576 -28.01 22.58 0.96
N HIS A 577 -28.60 23.76 0.83
CA HIS A 577 -29.72 24.17 1.65
C HIS A 577 -31.08 24.08 0.95
N TRP A 578 -31.11 23.93 -0.37
CA TRP A 578 -32.35 23.97 -1.17
C TRP A 578 -32.84 22.59 -1.59
N VAL A 579 -31.96 21.61 -1.76
CA VAL A 579 -32.36 20.25 -2.16
C VAL A 579 -33.01 19.51 -0.99
N ASP A 580 -32.44 19.57 0.22
CA ASP A 580 -32.99 18.87 1.41
C ASP A 580 -32.79 19.61 2.75
N ARG A 581 -32.53 20.93 2.72
CA ARG A 581 -32.11 21.71 3.92
C ARG A 581 -30.96 21.06 4.67
N GLY A 582 -29.91 20.66 3.95
CA GLY A 582 -28.73 20.03 4.51
C GLY A 582 -28.07 20.90 5.61
N PRO A 583 -27.46 20.26 6.63
CA PRO A 583 -26.79 20.97 7.71
C PRO A 583 -25.45 21.58 7.28
N GLY A 584 -25.00 22.57 8.05
CA GLY A 584 -23.66 23.18 7.93
C GLY A 584 -23.65 24.45 7.10
N ASN A 585 -22.47 25.05 6.97
CA ASN A 585 -22.30 26.34 6.32
C ASN A 585 -22.03 26.21 4.81
N GLN A 586 -22.47 27.20 4.04
CA GLN A 586 -22.13 27.35 2.63
C GLN A 586 -20.97 28.33 2.45
N THR A 587 -19.91 27.88 1.78
CA THR A 587 -18.76 28.73 1.43
C THR A 587 -19.06 29.53 0.14
N PRO A 588 -18.58 30.78 0.00
CA PRO A 588 -18.62 31.50 -1.26
C PRO A 588 -18.04 30.69 -2.43
N LEU A 589 -18.71 30.72 -3.58
CA LEU A 589 -18.30 29.93 -4.75
C LEU A 589 -17.08 30.54 -5.46
N GLY A 590 -17.00 31.86 -5.44
CA GLY A 590 -16.00 32.66 -6.12
C GLY A 590 -14.64 32.71 -5.42
N ASP A 591 -13.82 33.65 -5.87
CA ASP A 591 -12.42 33.83 -5.52
C ASP A 591 -12.21 35.15 -4.75
N HIS A 592 -10.98 35.45 -4.33
CA HIS A 592 -10.68 36.69 -3.58
C HIS A 592 -11.51 36.89 -2.30
N VAL A 593 -11.88 35.80 -1.63
CA VAL A 593 -12.72 35.88 -0.42
C VAL A 593 -11.91 36.55 0.70
N MET A 594 -12.34 37.75 1.08
CA MET A 594 -11.74 38.54 2.14
C MET A 594 -12.70 38.64 3.32
N SER A 595 -12.18 38.36 4.52
CA SER A 595 -12.89 38.53 5.78
C SER A 595 -12.73 39.94 6.31
N LEU A 596 -13.85 40.57 6.67
CA LEU A 596 -13.92 41.88 7.30
C LEU A 596 -14.16 41.75 8.81
N PRO A 597 -13.78 42.78 9.60
CA PRO A 597 -13.79 42.71 11.07
C PRO A 597 -15.16 42.34 11.66
N ALA A 598 -15.14 41.48 12.69
CA ALA A 598 -16.30 41.12 13.48
C ALA A 598 -16.51 42.09 14.64
N GLY A 599 -17.74 42.47 14.93
CA GLY A 599 -18.11 43.29 16.09
C GLY A 599 -18.77 44.61 15.69
N PRO A 600 -18.97 45.54 16.62
CA PRO A 600 -19.64 46.81 16.36
C PRO A 600 -19.01 47.54 15.15
N PRO A 601 -19.80 47.94 14.14
CA PRO A 601 -19.27 48.59 12.94
C PRO A 601 -18.78 50.01 13.24
N ILE A 602 -19.47 50.69 14.15
CA ILE A 602 -19.19 52.07 14.56
C ILE A 602 -19.09 52.14 16.07
N ALA A 603 -18.31 53.10 16.58
CA ALA A 603 -18.16 53.34 18.01
C ALA A 603 -17.83 54.81 18.25
N THR A 604 -18.18 55.32 19.44
CA THR A 604 -17.63 56.58 19.95
C THR A 604 -16.40 56.26 20.77
N LEU A 605 -15.26 56.88 20.43
CA LEU A 605 -14.02 56.71 21.19
C LEU A 605 -13.58 58.07 21.74
N VAL A 606 -12.92 58.07 22.89
CA VAL A 606 -12.26 59.24 23.47
C VAL A 606 -11.03 59.64 22.62
N SER A 607 -10.33 58.66 22.05
CA SER A 607 -9.17 58.87 21.16
C SER A 607 -8.94 57.65 20.25
N LEU A 608 -8.06 57.79 19.24
CA LEU A 608 -7.69 56.68 18.35
C LEU A 608 -6.90 55.56 19.05
N ASP A 609 -6.33 55.82 20.22
CA ASP A 609 -5.60 54.82 21.01
C ASP A 609 -6.53 53.98 21.90
N GLU A 610 -7.81 54.34 22.00
CA GLU A 610 -8.78 53.57 22.79
C GLU A 610 -9.07 52.21 22.12
N PRO A 611 -9.05 51.10 22.88
CA PRO A 611 -9.43 49.80 22.35
C PRO A 611 -10.82 49.81 21.72
N TRP A 612 -10.94 49.19 20.55
CA TRP A 612 -12.25 49.03 19.92
C TRP A 612 -13.18 48.18 20.81
N PRO A 613 -14.49 48.50 20.91
CA PRO A 613 -15.43 47.69 21.68
C PRO A 613 -15.41 46.21 21.27
N ASP A 614 -15.20 45.34 22.25
CA ASP A 614 -14.97 43.89 22.05
C ASP A 614 -16.23 43.04 22.25
N LYS A 615 -17.24 43.54 22.95
CA LYS A 615 -18.54 42.87 23.13
C LYS A 615 -19.34 42.79 21.82
N LEU A 616 -20.31 41.87 21.76
CA LEU A 616 -21.21 41.79 20.61
C LEU A 616 -22.00 43.09 20.44
N PRO A 617 -22.39 43.47 19.21
CA PRO A 617 -23.11 44.72 19.01
C PRO A 617 -24.39 44.85 19.84
N ARG A 618 -25.13 43.76 20.07
CA ARG A 618 -26.33 43.79 20.94
C ARG A 618 -26.04 44.28 22.34
N GLU A 619 -24.88 43.92 22.89
CA GLU A 619 -24.44 44.36 24.22
C GLU A 619 -23.94 45.80 24.23
N ASN A 620 -23.65 46.36 23.04
CA ASN A 620 -23.29 47.76 22.82
C ASN A 620 -24.49 48.61 22.34
N GLY A 621 -25.72 48.13 22.53
CA GLY A 621 -26.95 48.87 22.19
C GLY A 621 -27.33 48.82 20.71
N PHE A 622 -26.73 47.92 19.92
CA PHE A 622 -27.09 47.75 18.51
C PHE A 622 -28.27 46.78 18.33
N HIS A 623 -29.25 47.18 17.54
CA HIS A 623 -30.41 46.39 17.20
C HIS A 623 -30.67 46.41 15.69
N PHE A 624 -30.58 45.25 15.05
CA PHE A 624 -30.94 45.10 13.64
C PHE A 624 -32.44 45.33 13.42
N LYS A 625 -32.79 46.16 12.44
CA LYS A 625 -34.17 46.55 12.10
C LYS A 625 -34.63 46.02 10.73
N GLY A 626 -33.82 45.20 10.07
CA GLY A 626 -34.10 44.65 8.73
C GLY A 626 -33.38 45.41 7.63
N TYR A 627 -33.84 45.25 6.39
CA TYR A 627 -33.32 45.99 5.24
C TYR A 627 -34.46 46.33 4.28
N THR A 628 -34.26 47.36 3.46
CA THR A 628 -35.15 47.69 2.34
C THR A 628 -34.39 47.56 1.03
N LEU A 629 -35.08 47.23 -0.05
CA LEU A 629 -34.48 47.19 -1.39
C LEU A 629 -34.78 48.50 -2.11
N ASP A 630 -33.79 49.04 -2.82
CA ASP A 630 -34.04 50.12 -3.77
C ASP A 630 -34.70 49.59 -5.07
N THR A 631 -34.93 50.49 -6.03
CA THR A 631 -35.52 50.13 -7.33
C THR A 631 -34.63 49.19 -8.16
N GLY A 632 -33.33 49.16 -7.91
CA GLY A 632 -32.37 48.25 -8.53
C GLY A 632 -32.24 46.91 -7.80
N GLY A 633 -32.91 46.73 -6.66
CA GLY A 633 -32.83 45.52 -5.83
C GLY A 633 -31.65 45.49 -4.86
N VAL A 634 -30.90 46.59 -4.70
CA VAL A 634 -29.76 46.69 -3.77
C VAL A 634 -30.29 46.86 -2.34
N PRO A 635 -29.84 46.05 -1.36
CA PRO A 635 -30.30 46.18 0.01
C PRO A 635 -29.60 47.33 0.76
N ALA A 636 -30.42 48.11 1.46
CA ALA A 636 -30.01 49.06 2.48
C ALA A 636 -30.37 48.50 3.87
N PHE A 637 -29.36 48.03 4.60
CA PHE A 637 -29.50 47.44 5.93
C PHE A 637 -29.71 48.52 6.98
N LYS A 638 -30.70 48.32 7.85
CA LYS A 638 -31.10 49.28 8.87
C LYS A 638 -30.84 48.70 10.24
N TYR A 639 -30.16 49.46 11.07
CA TYR A 639 -29.98 49.13 12.48
C TYR A 639 -30.01 50.39 13.33
N GLN A 640 -30.31 50.19 14.60
CA GLN A 640 -30.35 51.22 15.62
C GLN A 640 -29.16 51.01 16.56
N TRP A 641 -28.49 52.08 16.95
CA TRP A 641 -27.45 52.09 17.97
C TRP A 641 -27.88 53.09 19.05
N ASN A 642 -28.44 52.62 20.16
CA ASN A 642 -29.13 53.45 21.14
C ASN A 642 -30.20 54.33 20.45
N ASP A 643 -30.10 55.66 20.50
CA ASP A 643 -31.05 56.57 19.85
C ASP A 643 -30.66 56.98 18.42
N VAL A 644 -29.58 56.39 17.90
CA VAL A 644 -29.03 56.68 16.57
C VAL A 644 -29.55 55.66 15.57
N SER A 645 -30.07 56.14 14.43
CA SER A 645 -30.46 55.27 13.32
C SER A 645 -29.35 55.22 12.27
N VAL A 646 -29.05 54.02 11.79
CA VAL A 646 -28.00 53.79 10.79
C VAL A 646 -28.57 53.02 9.61
N THR A 647 -28.24 53.49 8.41
CA THR A 647 -28.48 52.78 7.16
C THR A 647 -27.13 52.46 6.51
N ASP A 648 -26.89 51.20 6.20
CA ASP A 648 -25.65 50.68 5.61
C ASP A 648 -25.97 49.98 4.28
N SER A 649 -25.31 50.40 3.20
CA SER A 649 -25.55 49.89 1.85
C SER A 649 -24.24 49.69 1.14
N LEU A 650 -24.14 48.63 0.33
CA LEU A 650 -22.98 48.32 -0.48
C LEU A 650 -23.44 48.10 -1.92
N GLN A 651 -22.80 48.78 -2.86
CA GLN A 651 -23.07 48.66 -4.29
C GLN A 651 -21.77 48.42 -5.07
N PRO A 652 -21.80 47.65 -6.17
CA PRO A 652 -20.63 47.43 -6.99
C PRO A 652 -20.26 48.72 -7.74
N PHE A 653 -18.96 48.93 -7.95
CA PHE A 653 -18.45 49.92 -8.88
C PHE A 653 -17.42 49.29 -9.82
N MET A 654 -17.36 49.80 -11.04
CA MET A 654 -16.39 49.33 -12.03
C MET A 654 -15.01 49.90 -11.68
N ALA A 655 -14.02 49.02 -11.57
CA ALA A 655 -12.63 49.40 -11.34
C ALA A 655 -11.71 48.43 -12.07
N SER A 656 -10.44 48.81 -12.19
CA SER A 656 -9.38 48.01 -12.78
C SER A 656 -8.29 47.81 -11.74
N PRO A 657 -7.75 46.59 -11.55
CA PRO A 657 -8.02 45.39 -12.34
C PRO A 657 -9.36 44.69 -12.01
N ASP A 658 -9.94 44.95 -10.84
CA ASP A 658 -11.18 44.31 -10.39
C ASP A 658 -12.26 45.32 -10.00
N ASN A 659 -13.51 44.94 -10.21
CA ASN A 659 -14.67 45.69 -9.72
C ASN A 659 -14.64 45.76 -8.18
N GLY A 660 -15.00 46.91 -7.62
CA GLY A 660 -15.01 47.11 -6.18
C GLY A 660 -16.42 47.19 -5.58
N LEU A 661 -16.49 47.38 -4.26
CA LEU A 661 -17.72 47.68 -3.54
C LEU A 661 -17.62 49.05 -2.87
N GLN A 662 -18.58 49.92 -3.16
CA GLN A 662 -18.73 51.20 -2.50
C GLN A 662 -19.72 51.03 -1.34
N ARG A 663 -19.23 51.22 -0.11
CA ARG A 663 -20.04 51.19 1.11
C ARG A 663 -20.48 52.59 1.50
N THR A 664 -21.77 52.80 1.68
CA THR A 664 -22.35 54.05 2.16
C THR A 664 -23.05 53.81 3.50
N LEU A 665 -22.56 54.47 4.57
CA LEU A 665 -23.22 54.50 5.88
C LEU A 665 -23.84 55.88 6.11
N ILE A 666 -25.14 55.90 6.39
CA ILE A 666 -25.88 57.10 6.78
C ILE A 666 -26.23 56.97 8.26
N VAL A 667 -25.58 57.78 9.09
CA VAL A 667 -25.80 57.84 10.54
C VAL A 667 -26.66 59.07 10.85
N ARG A 668 -27.83 58.87 11.46
CA ARG A 668 -28.76 59.94 11.84
C ARG A 668 -29.00 59.92 13.34
N SER A 669 -28.66 61.01 13.99
CA SER A 669 -28.87 61.25 15.41
C SER A 669 -29.65 62.55 15.61
N PHE A 670 -30.52 62.59 16.62
CA PHE A 670 -31.19 63.82 17.05
C PHE A 670 -30.30 64.70 17.92
N VAL A 671 -29.17 64.16 18.40
CA VAL A 671 -28.17 64.87 19.21
C VAL A 671 -26.84 64.86 18.46
N ARG A 672 -26.09 65.97 18.54
CA ARG A 672 -24.73 66.04 17.96
C ARG A 672 -23.86 64.95 18.57
N MET A 673 -23.22 64.16 17.72
CA MET A 673 -22.25 63.14 18.11
C MET A 673 -20.83 63.65 17.83
N GLU A 674 -19.89 63.34 18.72
CA GLU A 674 -18.47 63.64 18.54
C GLU A 674 -17.67 62.33 18.59
N ASN A 675 -16.51 62.33 17.94
CA ASN A 675 -15.58 61.19 17.93
C ASN A 675 -16.22 59.86 17.50
N VAL A 676 -17.03 59.89 16.45
CA VAL A 676 -17.64 58.68 15.85
C VAL A 676 -16.66 58.08 14.86
N TYR A 677 -16.24 56.85 15.10
CA TYR A 677 -15.32 56.11 14.25
C TYR A 677 -16.01 54.92 13.59
N LEU A 678 -15.53 54.53 12.42
CA LEU A 678 -15.93 53.34 11.66
C LEU A 678 -14.72 52.40 11.58
N ARG A 679 -14.89 51.14 11.95
CA ARG A 679 -13.84 50.13 11.78
C ARG A 679 -13.97 49.46 10.42
N ILE A 680 -13.03 49.74 9.53
CA ILE A 680 -13.04 49.22 8.15
C ILE A 680 -12.27 47.89 8.06
N PHE A 681 -11.05 47.85 8.61
CA PHE A 681 -10.18 46.67 8.59
C PHE A 681 -9.48 46.44 9.94
N THR A 682 -9.02 45.21 10.15
CA THR A 682 -8.18 44.81 11.29
C THR A 682 -7.12 43.84 10.79
N GLY A 683 -5.87 44.03 11.21
CA GLY A 683 -4.80 43.11 10.85
C GLY A 683 -3.57 43.34 11.73
N PRO A 684 -2.61 42.40 11.74
CA PRO A 684 -1.35 42.56 12.46
C PRO A 684 -0.48 43.68 11.88
N LYS A 685 -0.75 44.10 10.63
CA LYS A 685 -0.09 45.20 9.93
C LYS A 685 -1.10 45.83 8.95
N ILE A 686 -1.19 47.16 8.93
CA ILE A 686 -1.97 47.94 7.96
C ILE A 686 -1.00 48.97 7.37
N GLU A 687 -0.88 49.01 6.05
CA GLU A 687 0.06 49.88 5.33
C GLU A 687 -0.67 50.63 4.24
N ALA A 688 -0.35 51.91 4.05
CA ALA A 688 -0.90 52.69 2.96
C ALA A 688 -0.32 52.24 1.61
N VAL A 689 -1.17 52.15 0.59
CA VAL A 689 -0.83 51.82 -0.80
C VAL A 689 -1.48 52.85 -1.72
N ASP A 690 -0.70 53.59 -2.50
CA ASP A 690 -1.17 54.57 -3.51
C ASP A 690 -2.29 55.51 -3.03
N ASP A 691 -2.10 56.17 -1.88
CA ASP A 691 -3.08 57.05 -1.21
C ASP A 691 -4.39 56.35 -0.75
N ALA A 692 -4.42 55.02 -0.71
CA ALA A 692 -5.42 54.18 -0.05
C ALA A 692 -4.80 53.41 1.15
N PHE A 693 -5.64 52.85 2.02
CA PHE A 693 -5.25 52.08 3.21
C PHE A 693 -5.54 50.59 3.06
#